data_AF-A0A0N0DFB8-F1
#
_entry.id   AF-A0A0N0DFB8-F1
#
_cell.length_a   1.000
_cell.length_b   1.000
_cell.length_c   1.000
_cell.angle_alpha   90.00
_cell.angle_beta   90.00
_cell.angle_gamma   90.00
#
_symmetry.space_group_name_H-M   'P 1'
#
loop_
_entity.id
_entity.type
_entity.pdbx_description
1 polymer ?
#
loop_
_entity_poly.entity_id
_entity_poly.type
_entity_poly.pdbx_seq_one_letter_code
_entity_poly.pdbx_strand_id
1 'polypeptide(L)'
;MDKQEQNLQKNRQRQAERERKRALRACDGCRRQKEKCDGGVPCRRCTRLRRQCEFLGPTARDGEGGDSSGRNRNGASNAELLQRISCMEKVITHFAGNVALDTESLKAMTAAIDNKTFDASQFQRQAPIMDSPSSEYLGADDENYTVQPLDNNTTHYSGEFSHWNFSMRIKQWIEQCVPERHDAPGPLSFKEYYRAEELQSANNTQASLSALPPRYVADFLVQAFYKHAETNYFYVERGWLTEQIDLIYQNPGAFSRREVGTLCMIWIIFAIGTQYAYLDSVTGRDAHGKSNDSSPFSEDTIGVMFYQQACKLVPDAITVASLESVQAILLIGIYTLPLDASGLSYIYLNLAVKLAIQNGMHRKWPAEGLDPYVRETRNRVWWTAYTTEKRVGIYHGRPLSIQSKDVDADMPVDRPDIMPSNATNVAHMLATLRLNQALGRIAHEISVLRTSQKHGMNEGLQRVIDMKEELRKWWDSLPETAYRDEVNPQNPISRADTHLKLEYCLLRMYAGRPFILPREVVRGNGSTSSSPADSNSQRPNTPHKSNPRSILVADCVEAALTIVDTCHLLQSTIGLARASYTEFSSCRAALLVIITQCLQRKTDRLRDALRTGMAMIKEMSAGGESARSEASLIEVFERAISRLDATVDSSGRETDYSRFKKWELLWKNDGPVQDFRPEESPESSMPLPQNPNTFWRGSIGTTARPGMPAMHAASPFVGMDANFPSVPQVMDEFSTLFGYGFGPSPENMGGTANGNMWMGP
;
A
#
# COMPACT_ATOMS: atom_id res chain seq x y z
N MET A 1 32.39 -26.06 -41.14
CA MET A 1 33.51 -25.69 -40.23
C MET A 1 33.26 -24.37 -39.50
N ASP A 2 32.13 -23.70 -39.73
CA ASP A 2 31.87 -22.34 -39.23
C ASP A 2 31.54 -22.21 -37.73
N LYS A 3 31.02 -23.27 -37.08
CA LYS A 3 30.67 -23.19 -35.66
C LYS A 3 31.90 -23.24 -34.73
N GLN A 4 32.99 -23.86 -35.16
CA GLN A 4 34.25 -23.91 -34.39
C GLN A 4 35.02 -22.58 -34.53
N GLU A 5 35.05 -21.99 -35.72
CA GLU A 5 35.62 -20.65 -35.93
C GLU A 5 34.84 -19.56 -35.21
N GLN A 6 33.50 -19.59 -35.25
CA GLN A 6 32.67 -18.62 -34.51
C GLN A 6 32.86 -18.72 -32.98
N ASN A 7 33.07 -19.93 -32.43
CA ASN A 7 33.36 -20.10 -31.01
C ASN A 7 34.78 -19.66 -30.63
N LEU A 8 35.77 -19.86 -31.50
CA LEU A 8 37.13 -19.34 -31.31
C LEU A 8 37.16 -17.80 -31.37
N GLN A 9 36.35 -17.19 -32.23
CA GLN A 9 36.24 -15.74 -32.37
C GLN A 9 35.50 -15.09 -31.19
N LYS A 10 34.43 -15.73 -30.69
CA LYS A 10 33.74 -15.33 -29.45
C LYS A 10 34.61 -15.51 -28.20
N ASN A 11 35.41 -16.57 -28.11
CA ASN A 11 36.35 -16.74 -27.00
C ASN A 11 37.50 -15.73 -27.05
N ARG A 12 38.03 -15.39 -28.24
CA ARG A 12 39.02 -14.31 -28.40
C ARG A 12 38.45 -12.94 -28.01
N GLN A 13 37.21 -12.63 -28.38
CA GLN A 13 36.54 -11.38 -27.96
C GLN A 13 36.30 -11.34 -26.45
N ARG A 14 35.83 -12.44 -25.83
CA ARG A 14 35.64 -12.53 -24.37
C ARG A 14 36.95 -12.49 -23.58
N GLN A 15 38.04 -12.99 -24.15
CA GLN A 15 39.38 -12.93 -23.54
C GLN A 15 39.99 -11.52 -23.68
N ALA A 16 39.79 -10.84 -24.81
CA ALA A 16 40.17 -9.43 -25.00
C ALA A 16 39.36 -8.46 -24.12
N GLU A 17 38.10 -8.81 -23.80
CA GLU A 17 37.23 -8.02 -22.92
C GLU A 17 37.55 -8.26 -21.42
N ARG A 18 37.98 -9.48 -21.05
CA ARG A 18 38.50 -9.82 -19.71
C ARG A 18 39.88 -9.25 -19.41
N GLU A 19 40.69 -8.96 -20.43
CA GLU A 19 41.99 -8.28 -20.27
C GLU A 19 41.87 -6.75 -20.12
N ARG A 20 40.68 -6.17 -20.34
CA ARG A 20 40.43 -4.72 -20.16
C ARG A 20 40.18 -4.37 -18.68
N LYS A 21 41.21 -4.54 -17.84
CA LYS A 21 41.20 -4.02 -16.47
C LYS A 21 41.11 -2.49 -16.51
N ARG A 22 39.99 -1.92 -16.06
CA ARG A 22 39.86 -0.48 -15.82
C ARG A 22 40.93 -0.09 -14.80
N ALA A 23 41.80 0.87 -15.14
CA ALA A 23 42.85 1.29 -14.23
C ALA A 23 42.25 1.89 -12.95
N LEU A 24 42.66 1.40 -11.78
CA LEU A 24 42.27 1.94 -10.46
C LEU A 24 42.74 3.41 -10.31
N ARG A 25 43.84 3.77 -10.98
CA ARG A 25 44.37 5.13 -11.05
C ARG A 25 44.88 5.43 -12.47
N ALA A 26 44.46 6.56 -13.04
CA ALA A 26 44.99 7.06 -14.30
C ALA A 26 46.36 7.74 -14.08
N CYS A 27 47.29 7.61 -15.03
CA CYS A 27 48.55 8.37 -15.00
C CYS A 27 48.29 9.87 -15.16
N ASP A 28 49.22 10.71 -14.70
CA ASP A 28 49.05 12.16 -14.68
C ASP A 28 48.99 12.75 -16.10
N GLY A 29 49.64 12.10 -17.07
CA GLY A 29 49.55 12.47 -18.49
C GLY A 29 48.16 12.28 -19.09
N CYS A 30 47.53 11.12 -18.87
CA CYS A 30 46.15 10.87 -19.31
C CYS A 30 45.14 11.73 -18.53
N ARG A 31 45.39 11.97 -17.24
CA ARG A 31 44.53 12.79 -16.38
C ARG A 31 44.53 14.26 -16.81
N ARG A 32 45.69 14.85 -17.11
CA ARG A 32 45.82 16.23 -17.62
C ARG A 32 45.06 16.45 -18.93
N GLN A 33 45.03 15.44 -19.80
CA GLN A 33 44.34 15.52 -21.09
C GLN A 33 42.86 15.09 -21.03
N LYS A 34 42.34 14.71 -19.84
CA LYS A 34 40.99 14.16 -19.65
C LYS A 34 40.67 12.95 -20.55
N GLU A 35 41.68 12.15 -20.88
CA GLU A 35 41.55 10.95 -21.72
C GLU A 35 41.54 9.66 -20.88
N LYS A 36 40.89 8.61 -21.39
CA LYS A 36 40.82 7.31 -20.71
C LYS A 36 42.21 6.65 -20.64
N CYS A 37 42.62 6.26 -19.43
CA CYS A 37 43.88 5.56 -19.18
C CYS A 37 43.64 4.04 -19.09
N ASP A 38 44.46 3.27 -19.82
CA ASP A 38 44.37 1.81 -19.87
C ASP A 38 45.15 1.11 -18.73
N GLY A 39 45.88 1.87 -17.90
CA GLY A 39 46.73 1.33 -16.83
C GLY A 39 48.07 0.76 -17.33
N GLY A 40 48.93 0.39 -16.38
CA GLY A 40 50.32 -0.03 -16.62
C GLY A 40 51.32 1.15 -16.57
N VAL A 41 52.59 0.87 -16.25
CA VAL A 41 53.66 1.87 -16.19
C VAL A 41 54.81 1.43 -17.11
N PRO A 42 55.01 2.08 -18.27
CA PRO A 42 54.17 3.12 -18.88
C PRO A 42 52.85 2.55 -19.44
N CYS A 43 51.77 3.34 -19.44
CA CYS A 43 50.49 2.90 -20.00
C CYS A 43 50.56 2.84 -21.53
N ARG A 44 49.86 1.87 -22.15
CA ARG A 44 49.91 1.63 -23.61
C ARG A 44 49.69 2.89 -24.45
N ARG A 45 48.84 3.79 -23.98
CA ARG A 45 48.51 5.04 -24.69
C ARG A 45 49.66 6.05 -24.64
N CYS A 46 50.31 6.23 -23.48
CA CYS A 46 51.51 7.06 -23.36
C CYS A 46 52.67 6.50 -24.21
N THR A 47 52.83 5.17 -24.24
CA THR A 47 53.83 4.50 -25.09
C THR A 47 53.59 4.78 -26.58
N ARG A 48 52.35 4.61 -27.06
CA ARG A 48 52.00 4.82 -28.47
C ARG A 48 52.16 6.29 -28.90
N LEU A 49 51.83 7.22 -28.02
CA LEU A 49 51.90 8.66 -28.30
C LEU A 49 53.28 9.27 -27.98
N ARG A 50 54.26 8.44 -27.57
CA ARG A 50 55.60 8.87 -27.12
C ARG A 50 55.55 10.01 -26.10
N ARG A 51 54.68 9.90 -25.09
CA ARG A 51 54.53 10.86 -23.99
C ARG A 51 55.07 10.26 -22.69
N GLN A 52 55.55 11.11 -21.78
CA GLN A 52 55.93 10.69 -20.43
C GLN A 52 54.71 10.14 -19.67
N CYS A 53 54.89 8.98 -19.05
CA CYS A 53 53.87 8.30 -18.26
C CYS A 53 54.29 8.29 -16.79
N GLU A 54 53.79 9.27 -16.05
CA GLU A 54 54.22 9.54 -14.68
C GLU A 54 53.02 9.54 -13.72
N PHE A 55 53.30 9.21 -12.46
CA PHE A 55 52.32 9.12 -11.37
C PHE A 55 52.84 9.92 -10.15
N LEU A 56 53.17 11.19 -10.38
CA LEU A 56 53.82 12.09 -9.43
C LEU A 56 52.83 12.82 -8.50
N GLY A 57 51.52 12.76 -8.76
CA GLY A 57 50.51 13.33 -7.83
C GLY A 57 50.39 12.51 -6.52
N PRO A 58 50.18 13.13 -5.35
CA PRO A 58 49.97 12.40 -4.10
C PRO A 58 48.66 11.59 -4.11
N THR A 59 48.67 10.36 -3.60
CA THR A 59 47.46 9.77 -3.03
C THR A 59 47.16 10.53 -1.73
N ALA A 60 45.93 10.97 -1.53
CA ALA A 60 45.53 11.42 -0.20
C ALA A 60 45.63 10.20 0.74
N ARG A 61 46.57 10.25 1.71
CA ARG A 61 47.16 9.14 2.51
C ARG A 61 48.28 8.40 1.74
N ASP A 62 49.56 8.34 2.14
CA ASP A 62 50.25 8.50 3.44
C ASP A 62 51.69 9.03 3.25
N GLY A 63 52.34 9.42 4.36
CA GLY A 63 53.60 10.17 4.47
C GLY A 63 54.91 9.51 4.03
N GLU A 64 55.96 10.35 3.97
CA GLU A 64 57.37 10.01 3.84
C GLU A 64 57.92 9.58 5.22
N GLY A 65 58.82 8.62 5.41
CA GLY A 65 59.77 7.96 4.52
C GLY A 65 61.01 7.69 5.38
N GLY A 66 61.36 6.43 5.61
CA GLY A 66 62.49 6.03 6.47
C GLY A 66 63.81 5.86 5.72
N ASP A 67 64.91 5.64 6.46
CA ASP A 67 65.88 4.60 6.11
C ASP A 67 66.85 4.24 7.26
N SER A 68 67.37 3.01 7.18
CA SER A 68 68.64 2.47 7.68
C SER A 68 68.80 1.89 9.11
N SER A 69 68.79 0.54 9.13
CA SER A 69 69.83 -0.38 9.65
C SER A 69 70.35 -0.30 11.11
N GLY A 70 70.09 -1.39 11.86
CA GLY A 70 71.13 -2.11 12.61
C GLY A 70 71.15 -2.06 14.15
N ARG A 71 71.12 -3.26 14.76
CA ARG A 71 71.65 -3.67 16.08
C ARG A 71 70.93 -3.24 17.38
N ASN A 72 70.14 -4.18 17.89
CA ASN A 72 70.15 -4.76 19.25
C ASN A 72 71.00 -4.07 20.36
N ARG A 73 70.37 -3.42 21.36
CA ARG A 73 70.48 -3.71 22.82
C ARG A 73 69.91 -2.58 23.70
N ASN A 74 69.03 -3.00 24.63
CA ASN A 74 68.75 -2.46 25.97
C ASN A 74 69.23 -1.05 26.30
N GLY A 75 68.25 -0.15 26.26
CA GLY A 75 68.20 1.11 26.98
C GLY A 75 66.89 1.74 26.59
N ALA A 76 65.81 1.48 27.34
CA ALA A 76 64.52 2.12 27.08
C ALA A 76 64.76 3.62 27.15
N SER A 77 64.78 4.26 25.98
CA SER A 77 64.97 5.69 25.85
C SER A 77 63.86 6.37 26.65
N ASN A 78 64.18 7.47 27.34
CA ASN A 78 63.15 8.28 28.01
C ASN A 78 61.98 8.62 27.07
N ALA A 79 62.20 8.64 25.75
CA ALA A 79 61.16 8.80 24.75
C ALA A 79 60.18 7.61 24.68
N GLU A 80 60.64 6.37 24.83
CA GLU A 80 59.79 5.17 24.83
C GLU A 80 58.95 5.09 26.12
N LEU A 81 59.53 5.49 27.24
CA LEU A 81 58.81 5.63 28.51
C LEU A 81 57.75 6.74 28.45
N LEU A 82 58.08 7.91 27.90
CA LEU A 82 57.12 9.00 27.70
C LEU A 82 56.00 8.62 26.72
N GLN A 83 56.33 7.87 25.67
CA GLN A 83 55.33 7.37 24.71
C GLN A 83 54.42 6.32 25.34
N ARG A 84 54.97 5.44 26.20
CA ARG A 84 54.18 4.46 26.95
C ARG A 84 53.27 5.13 27.99
N ILE A 85 53.76 6.15 28.69
CA ILE A 85 52.96 6.96 29.62
C ILE A 85 51.85 7.68 28.86
N SER A 86 52.14 8.31 27.72
CA SER A 86 51.12 8.98 26.88
C SER A 86 50.05 8.01 26.36
N CYS A 87 50.42 6.77 25.99
CA CYS A 87 49.45 5.75 25.63
C CYS A 87 48.60 5.30 26.82
N MET A 88 49.19 5.13 28.00
CA MET A 88 48.45 4.79 29.21
C MET A 88 47.51 5.91 29.64
N GLU A 89 47.91 7.18 29.52
CA GLU A 89 47.06 8.33 29.75
C GLU A 89 45.83 8.30 28.84
N LYS A 90 46.01 8.08 27.53
CA LYS A 90 44.88 7.97 26.58
C LYS A 90 43.92 6.83 26.90
N VAL A 91 44.44 5.68 27.34
CA VAL A 91 43.60 4.54 27.74
C VAL A 91 42.81 4.90 29.00
N ILE A 92 43.44 5.53 29.99
CA ILE A 92 42.77 5.93 31.23
C ILE A 92 41.72 7.01 30.95
N THR A 93 42.01 8.03 30.15
CA THR A 93 41.02 9.07 29.78
C THR A 93 39.83 8.49 29.03
N HIS A 94 40.03 7.43 28.22
CA HIS A 94 38.95 6.77 27.52
C HIS A 94 37.99 6.02 28.46
N PHE A 95 38.51 5.37 29.51
CA PHE A 95 37.68 4.59 30.45
C PHE A 95 37.18 5.39 31.66
N ALA A 96 37.89 6.45 32.08
CA ALA A 96 37.54 7.28 33.24
C ALA A 96 36.85 8.61 32.89
N GLY A 97 36.75 8.98 31.60
CA GLY A 97 36.30 10.30 31.15
C GLY A 97 37.38 11.38 31.32
N ASN A 98 37.06 12.64 30.99
CA ASN A 98 37.98 13.79 31.05
C ASN A 98 38.41 14.13 32.49
N VAL A 99 39.26 13.30 33.08
CA VAL A 99 39.91 13.53 34.37
C VAL A 99 41.32 14.07 34.11
N ALA A 100 41.73 15.11 34.83
CA ALA A 100 43.10 15.62 34.76
C ALA A 100 44.07 14.57 35.33
N LEU A 101 45.03 14.14 34.51
CA LEU A 101 46.05 13.13 34.88
C LEU A 101 47.34 13.79 35.39
N ASP A 102 47.22 14.92 36.09
CA ASP A 102 48.36 15.56 36.71
C ASP A 102 48.85 14.76 37.94
N THR A 103 50.06 15.08 38.39
CA THR A 103 50.77 14.27 39.38
C THR A 103 50.10 14.29 40.78
N GLU A 104 49.32 15.32 41.11
CA GLU A 104 48.56 15.36 42.38
C GLU A 104 47.27 14.54 42.27
N SER A 105 46.54 14.67 41.16
CA SER A 105 45.32 13.89 40.89
C SER A 105 45.59 12.38 40.84
N LEU A 106 46.72 11.97 40.24
CA LEU A 106 47.15 10.57 40.20
C LEU A 106 47.52 10.02 41.59
N LYS A 107 48.12 10.83 42.46
CA LYS A 107 48.42 10.46 43.87
C LYS A 107 47.15 10.28 44.70
N ALA A 108 46.16 11.15 44.49
CA ALA A 108 44.86 11.04 45.17
C ALA A 108 44.11 9.77 44.72
N MET A 109 44.12 9.46 43.43
CA MET A 109 43.50 8.24 42.89
C MET A 109 44.19 6.96 43.40
N THR A 110 45.52 6.93 43.50
CA THR A 110 46.24 5.76 44.04
C THR A 110 45.96 5.56 45.53
N ALA A 111 45.92 6.63 46.33
CA ALA A 111 45.54 6.55 47.74
C ALA A 111 44.09 6.07 47.95
N ALA A 112 43.16 6.39 47.04
CA ALA A 112 41.78 5.91 47.07
C ALA A 112 41.64 4.43 46.66
N ILE A 113 42.50 3.95 45.74
CA ILE A 113 42.54 2.54 45.29
C ILE A 113 43.08 1.63 46.41
N ASP A 114 44.11 2.06 47.14
CA ASP A 114 44.68 1.28 48.25
C ASP A 114 43.70 1.09 49.41
N ASN A 115 42.74 2.02 49.59
CA ASN A 115 41.67 1.94 50.59
C ASN A 115 40.41 1.18 50.11
N LYS A 116 40.42 0.56 48.92
CA LYS A 116 39.30 -0.21 48.33
C LYS A 116 37.94 0.53 48.30
N THR A 117 37.94 1.84 48.08
CA THR A 117 36.71 2.64 47.90
C THR A 117 36.78 3.49 46.63
N PHE A 118 36.95 2.85 45.47
CA PHE A 118 36.93 3.56 44.18
C PHE A 118 35.67 3.21 43.38
N ASP A 119 34.74 4.16 43.29
CA ASP A 119 33.58 4.14 42.39
C ASP A 119 33.77 5.26 41.36
N ALA A 120 33.93 4.88 40.08
CA ALA A 120 34.25 5.79 38.98
C ALA A 120 33.12 6.79 38.64
N SER A 121 31.94 6.64 39.24
CA SER A 121 30.77 7.48 38.99
C SER A 121 30.79 8.85 39.71
N GLN A 122 31.70 9.08 40.68
CA GLN A 122 31.68 10.29 41.51
C GLN A 122 32.42 11.51 40.93
N PHE A 123 33.27 11.36 39.92
CA PHE A 123 34.06 12.48 39.36
C PHE A 123 33.36 13.26 38.22
N GLN A 124 32.11 12.93 37.88
CA GLN A 124 31.39 13.54 36.76
C GLN A 124 30.68 14.87 37.10
N ARG A 125 30.93 15.46 38.27
CA ARG A 125 30.29 16.72 38.67
C ARG A 125 31.29 17.70 39.27
N GLN A 126 31.96 18.46 38.40
CA GLN A 126 32.28 19.88 38.57
C GLN A 126 33.46 20.27 37.66
N ALA A 127 33.15 20.69 36.45
CA ALA A 127 33.96 21.68 35.74
C ALA A 127 33.00 22.57 34.92
N PRO A 128 33.04 23.90 35.06
CA PRO A 128 32.26 24.81 34.23
C PRO A 128 32.84 24.77 32.81
N ILE A 129 32.01 24.46 31.82
CA ILE A 129 32.42 24.48 30.41
C ILE A 129 32.53 25.95 29.98
N MET A 130 33.75 26.44 29.85
CA MET A 130 34.07 27.55 28.94
C MET A 130 34.25 26.94 27.56
N ASP A 131 33.36 27.30 26.63
CA ASP A 131 33.38 26.84 25.25
C ASP A 131 34.68 27.23 24.53
N SER A 132 35.35 26.23 23.96
CA SER A 132 36.37 26.41 22.92
C SER A 132 35.67 26.34 21.55
N PRO A 133 35.79 27.35 20.67
CA PRO A 133 34.99 27.45 19.45
C PRO A 133 35.62 26.65 18.28
N SER A 134 35.82 25.34 18.45
CA SER A 134 36.49 24.53 17.41
C SER A 134 35.98 23.11 17.21
N SER A 135 34.76 22.80 17.67
CA SER A 135 34.01 21.61 17.25
C SER A 135 32.63 21.99 16.71
N GLU A 136 32.62 22.80 15.66
CA GLU A 136 31.40 23.21 14.95
C GLU A 136 31.23 22.30 13.72
N TYR A 137 29.99 21.86 13.46
CA TYR A 137 29.52 21.08 12.30
C TYR A 137 29.70 19.56 12.32
N LEU A 138 28.86 18.89 13.12
CA LEU A 138 27.79 17.98 12.64
C LEU A 138 27.00 17.48 13.87
N GLY A 139 26.43 18.42 14.63
CA GLY A 139 25.41 18.09 15.64
C GLY A 139 24.08 17.83 14.91
N ALA A 140 23.90 16.62 14.40
CA ALA A 140 22.62 16.17 13.84
C ALA A 140 21.54 15.95 14.90
N ASP A 141 21.86 16.17 16.18
CA ASP A 141 21.02 15.85 17.33
C ASP A 141 19.89 16.87 17.57
N ASP A 142 19.79 17.95 16.79
CA ASP A 142 18.77 19.00 16.98
C ASP A 142 18.01 19.41 15.70
N GLU A 143 18.05 18.58 14.66
CA GLU A 143 17.20 18.78 13.48
C GLU A 143 15.75 18.33 13.75
N ASN A 144 15.08 19.01 14.68
CA ASN A 144 13.67 18.74 15.00
C ASN A 144 12.73 19.27 13.90
N TYR A 145 11.69 18.50 13.58
CA TYR A 145 10.55 18.93 12.76
C TYR A 145 9.64 19.86 13.58
N THR A 146 8.81 20.65 12.91
CA THR A 146 7.82 21.51 13.59
C THR A 146 6.40 21.10 13.23
N VAL A 147 5.53 20.98 14.24
CA VAL A 147 4.08 20.86 14.07
C VAL A 147 3.44 22.01 14.83
N GLN A 148 2.82 22.94 14.11
CA GLN A 148 2.14 24.10 14.70
C GLN A 148 0.63 23.93 14.56
N PRO A 149 -0.14 23.98 15.66
CA PRO A 149 -1.59 24.02 15.59
C PRO A 149 -2.06 25.34 14.98
N LEU A 150 -3.06 25.26 14.12
CA LEU A 150 -3.83 26.36 13.55
C LEU A 150 -5.30 26.19 13.98
N ASP A 151 -6.15 27.14 13.60
CA ASP A 151 -7.59 27.07 13.88
C ASP A 151 -8.26 25.82 13.26
N ASN A 152 -9.41 25.40 13.80
CA ASN A 152 -10.24 24.32 13.26
C ASN A 152 -9.48 22.98 13.07
N ASN A 153 -8.79 22.51 14.12
CA ASN A 153 -8.04 21.23 14.13
C ASN A 153 -7.07 21.05 12.96
N THR A 154 -6.59 22.16 12.43
CA THR A 154 -5.66 22.22 11.33
C THR A 154 -4.25 22.29 11.89
N THR A 155 -3.30 21.65 11.21
CA THR A 155 -1.89 21.71 11.63
C THR A 155 -0.98 22.03 10.47
N HIS A 156 0.04 22.83 10.74
CA HIS A 156 1.14 23.08 9.82
C HIS A 156 2.33 22.23 10.21
N TYR A 157 2.64 21.24 9.38
CA TYR A 157 3.84 20.41 9.52
C TYR A 157 4.95 20.91 8.61
N SER A 158 6.14 21.02 9.15
CA SER A 158 7.37 21.25 8.39
C SER A 158 8.43 20.28 8.86
N GLY A 159 8.84 19.40 7.95
CA GLY A 159 9.89 18.41 8.22
C GLY A 159 11.24 19.06 8.48
N GLU A 160 12.12 18.28 9.10
CA GLU A 160 13.46 18.64 9.55
C GLU A 160 14.31 19.28 8.44
N PHE A 161 14.18 18.78 7.20
CA PHE A 161 14.91 19.23 6.00
C PHE A 161 14.18 20.29 5.17
N SER A 162 13.04 20.81 5.63
CA SER A 162 12.26 21.77 4.84
C SER A 162 12.91 23.17 4.83
N HIS A 163 12.84 23.86 3.70
CA HIS A 163 13.26 25.27 3.59
C HIS A 163 12.56 26.17 4.60
N TRP A 164 11.29 25.86 4.93
CA TRP A 164 10.55 26.57 5.97
C TRP A 164 11.19 26.43 7.34
N ASN A 165 11.48 25.18 7.76
CA ASN A 165 12.11 24.93 9.05
C ASN A 165 13.48 25.61 9.14
N PHE A 166 14.27 25.55 8.06
CA PHE A 166 15.54 26.29 7.97
C PHE A 166 15.34 27.82 8.08
N SER A 167 14.31 28.37 7.43
CA SER A 167 13.97 29.79 7.52
C SER A 167 13.55 30.21 8.94
N MET A 168 12.81 29.36 9.65
CA MET A 168 12.42 29.61 11.04
C MET A 168 13.62 29.57 11.99
N ARG A 169 14.59 28.68 11.74
CA ARG A 169 15.87 28.67 12.48
C ARG A 169 16.68 29.94 12.23
N ILE A 170 16.77 30.40 10.98
CA ILE A 170 17.41 31.69 10.66
C ILE A 170 16.74 32.83 11.42
N LYS A 171 15.39 32.86 11.45
CA LYS A 171 14.63 33.86 12.21
C LYS A 171 15.00 33.83 13.70
N GLN A 172 14.96 32.66 14.32
CA GLN A 172 15.32 32.48 15.74
C GLN A 172 16.76 32.93 16.01
N TRP A 173 17.69 32.61 15.11
CA TRP A 173 19.08 33.01 15.23
C TRP A 173 19.25 34.53 15.11
N ILE A 174 18.54 35.19 14.18
CA ILE A 174 18.52 36.67 14.07
C ILE A 174 17.96 37.27 15.36
N GLU A 175 16.84 36.75 15.89
CA GLU A 175 16.22 37.23 17.13
C GLU A 175 17.18 37.11 18.33
N GLN A 176 17.98 36.05 18.40
CA GLN A 176 19.02 35.88 19.43
C GLN A 176 20.21 36.84 19.25
N CYS A 177 20.52 37.24 18.02
CA CYS A 177 21.63 38.14 17.72
C CYS A 177 21.28 39.63 17.91
N VAL A 178 19.99 39.98 17.95
CA VAL A 178 19.54 41.37 18.15
C VAL A 178 19.34 41.61 19.66
N PRO A 179 20.23 42.37 20.33
CA PRO A 179 20.04 42.72 21.73
C PRO A 179 18.74 43.53 21.89
N GLU A 180 17.96 43.23 22.93
CA GLU A 180 16.74 43.95 23.32
C GLU A 180 17.02 45.46 23.40
N ARG A 181 16.79 46.18 22.30
CA ARG A 181 16.72 47.63 22.30
C ARG A 181 15.29 47.96 22.72
N HIS A 182 15.15 48.67 23.84
CA HIS A 182 13.86 49.15 24.35
C HIS A 182 13.06 50.02 23.35
N ASP A 183 13.66 50.40 22.21
CA ASP A 183 13.05 51.18 21.11
C ASP A 183 12.96 50.42 19.77
N ALA A 184 13.10 49.09 19.74
CA ALA A 184 12.97 48.31 18.51
C ALA A 184 11.48 48.20 18.08
N PRO A 185 11.16 48.31 16.76
CA PRO A 185 9.85 47.89 16.28
C PRO A 185 9.62 46.43 16.67
N GLY A 186 8.38 46.07 17.00
CA GLY A 186 8.01 44.76 17.56
C GLY A 186 8.53 43.54 16.78
N PRO A 187 8.34 42.32 17.31
CA PRO A 187 8.91 41.10 16.73
C PRO A 187 8.70 41.02 15.21
N LEU A 188 9.72 40.53 14.48
CA LEU A 188 9.71 40.42 13.02
C LEU A 188 8.48 39.62 12.56
N SER A 189 7.41 40.33 12.22
CA SER A 189 6.11 39.78 11.82
C SER A 189 6.09 39.62 10.31
N PHE A 190 6.09 38.37 9.84
CA PHE A 190 5.83 38.02 8.44
C PHE A 190 4.46 37.34 8.35
N LYS A 191 3.85 37.36 7.16
CA LYS A 191 2.59 36.64 6.93
C LYS A 191 2.82 35.16 7.17
N GLU A 192 1.96 34.55 7.96
CA GLU A 192 1.95 33.11 8.24
C GLU A 192 1.90 32.26 6.96
N TYR A 193 2.08 30.96 7.15
CA TYR A 193 2.06 29.96 6.09
C TYR A 193 0.88 30.16 5.13
N TYR A 194 1.18 30.29 3.83
CA TYR A 194 0.16 30.49 2.81
C TYR A 194 -0.65 29.22 2.57
N ARG A 195 -1.98 29.37 2.60
CA ARG A 195 -2.94 28.35 2.16
C ARG A 195 -3.74 28.91 1.00
N ALA A 196 -3.99 28.07 0.01
CA ALA A 196 -4.70 28.45 -1.21
C ALA A 196 -6.21 28.56 -0.98
N GLU A 197 -6.64 29.33 0.03
CA GLU A 197 -8.05 29.55 0.37
C GLU A 197 -8.82 30.17 -0.80
N GLU A 198 -8.15 30.85 -1.74
CA GLU A 198 -8.77 31.41 -2.93
C GLU A 198 -9.30 30.33 -3.89
N LEU A 199 -8.86 29.08 -3.76
CA LEU A 199 -9.34 27.96 -4.55
C LEU A 199 -10.63 27.33 -4.00
N GLN A 200 -11.10 27.76 -2.82
CA GLN A 200 -12.28 27.18 -2.18
C GLN A 200 -13.60 27.70 -2.78
N SER A 201 -14.60 26.82 -2.89
CA SER A 201 -15.94 27.16 -3.38
C SER A 201 -16.96 27.34 -2.25
N ALA A 202 -17.31 28.59 -1.93
CA ALA A 202 -18.36 28.88 -0.94
C ALA A 202 -19.74 28.31 -1.35
N ASN A 203 -20.02 28.23 -2.65
CA ASN A 203 -21.31 27.75 -3.18
C ASN A 203 -21.54 26.26 -2.92
N ASN A 204 -20.47 25.44 -2.91
CA ASN A 204 -20.59 24.01 -2.72
C ASN A 204 -21.06 23.66 -1.30
N THR A 205 -20.57 24.38 -0.30
CA THR A 205 -20.95 24.18 1.12
C THR A 205 -22.43 24.52 1.32
N GLN A 206 -22.89 25.67 0.82
CA GLN A 206 -24.30 26.09 0.97
C GLN A 206 -25.27 25.15 0.24
N ALA A 207 -24.95 24.77 -1.00
CA ALA A 207 -25.75 23.81 -1.75
C ALA A 207 -25.84 22.45 -1.02
N SER A 208 -24.75 22.05 -0.38
CA SER A 208 -24.67 20.83 0.41
C SER A 208 -25.56 20.84 1.65
N LEU A 209 -25.55 21.93 2.41
CA LEU A 209 -26.42 22.10 3.57
C LEU A 209 -27.91 22.03 3.19
N SER A 210 -28.29 22.55 2.01
CA SER A 210 -29.68 22.52 1.54
C SER A 210 -30.16 21.12 1.12
N ALA A 211 -29.25 20.18 0.89
CA ALA A 211 -29.57 18.84 0.40
C ALA A 211 -29.73 17.79 1.51
N LEU A 212 -29.52 18.16 2.78
CA LEU A 212 -29.52 17.23 3.91
C LEU A 212 -30.80 16.41 4.01
N PRO A 213 -30.71 15.11 4.36
CA PRO A 213 -31.90 14.28 4.55
C PRO A 213 -32.70 14.74 5.79
N PRO A 214 -33.93 14.24 5.99
CA PRO A 214 -34.63 14.45 7.25
C PRO A 214 -33.85 13.90 8.45
N ARG A 215 -33.94 14.58 9.61
CA ARG A 215 -33.15 14.26 10.80
C ARG A 215 -33.24 12.78 11.23
N TYR A 216 -34.44 12.21 11.24
CA TYR A 216 -34.64 10.81 11.62
C TYR A 216 -33.93 9.82 10.67
N VAL A 217 -33.77 10.17 9.39
CA VAL A 217 -33.01 9.37 8.42
C VAL A 217 -31.52 9.46 8.72
N ALA A 218 -31.02 10.68 9.01
CA ALA A 218 -29.63 10.88 9.39
C ALA A 218 -29.27 10.07 10.65
N ASP A 219 -30.10 10.12 11.70
CA ASP A 219 -29.88 9.39 12.94
C ASP A 219 -29.84 7.87 12.69
N PHE A 220 -30.77 7.34 11.88
CA PHE A 220 -30.80 5.94 11.50
C PHE A 220 -29.52 5.51 10.75
N LEU A 221 -29.07 6.28 9.77
CA LEU A 221 -27.87 5.96 8.99
C LEU A 221 -26.59 6.02 9.83
N VAL A 222 -26.49 6.98 10.75
CA VAL A 222 -25.38 7.09 11.71
C VAL A 222 -25.39 5.90 12.67
N GLN A 223 -26.58 5.47 13.13
CA GLN A 223 -26.70 4.28 13.95
C GLN A 223 -26.24 3.03 13.18
N ALA A 224 -26.68 2.86 11.92
CA ALA A 224 -26.25 1.75 11.07
C ALA A 224 -24.72 1.76 10.84
N PHE A 225 -24.12 2.92 10.63
CA PHE A 225 -22.67 3.08 10.52
C PHE A 225 -21.93 2.56 11.75
N TYR A 226 -22.27 3.05 12.95
CA TYR A 226 -21.61 2.64 14.19
C TYR A 226 -21.88 1.17 14.56
N LYS A 227 -23.06 0.65 14.23
CA LYS A 227 -23.47 -0.71 14.59
C LYS A 227 -22.82 -1.76 13.69
N HIS A 228 -22.67 -1.48 12.39
CA HIS A 228 -22.34 -2.50 11.38
C HIS A 228 -21.05 -2.24 10.61
N ALA A 229 -20.67 -0.97 10.41
CA ALA A 229 -19.53 -0.58 9.57
C ALA A 229 -18.27 -0.31 10.41
N GLU A 230 -18.38 0.45 11.50
CA GLU A 230 -17.28 0.64 12.44
C GLU A 230 -17.06 -0.66 13.23
N THR A 231 -15.89 -1.27 13.04
CA THR A 231 -15.51 -2.53 13.71
C THR A 231 -14.17 -2.39 14.41
N ASN A 232 -13.07 -2.72 13.74
CA ASN A 232 -11.73 -2.73 14.36
C ASN A 232 -10.93 -1.43 14.15
N TYR A 233 -11.53 -0.44 13.50
CA TYR A 233 -10.90 0.83 13.16
C TYR A 233 -11.68 1.99 13.78
N PHE A 234 -11.01 3.10 14.02
CA PHE A 234 -11.63 4.34 14.52
C PHE A 234 -11.66 5.36 13.41
N TYR A 235 -12.83 5.95 13.18
CA TYR A 235 -12.99 7.01 12.20
C TYR A 235 -13.30 8.35 12.86
N VAL A 236 -14.29 8.38 13.76
CA VAL A 236 -14.76 9.58 14.43
C VAL A 236 -15.44 9.17 15.73
N GLU A 237 -15.36 10.01 16.76
CA GLU A 237 -16.02 9.77 18.04
C GLU A 237 -17.53 10.05 17.93
N ARG A 238 -18.33 9.19 18.57
CA ARG A 238 -19.79 9.17 18.45
C ARG A 238 -20.45 10.41 19.02
N GLY A 239 -20.11 10.80 20.25
CA GLY A 239 -20.65 11.97 20.92
C GLY A 239 -20.38 13.24 20.11
N TRP A 240 -19.13 13.45 19.72
CA TRP A 240 -18.73 14.60 18.90
C TRP A 240 -19.46 14.64 17.55
N LEU A 241 -19.60 13.51 16.85
CA LEU A 241 -20.36 13.47 15.60
C LEU A 241 -21.83 13.84 15.81
N THR A 242 -22.46 13.32 16.87
CA THR A 242 -23.85 13.64 17.21
C THR A 242 -24.01 15.13 17.48
N GLU A 243 -23.09 15.75 18.23
CA GLU A 243 -23.09 17.20 18.49
C GLU A 243 -22.96 18.02 17.19
N GLN A 244 -22.09 17.60 16.26
CA GLN A 244 -21.96 18.28 14.97
C GLN A 244 -23.22 18.16 14.13
N ILE A 245 -23.87 16.99 14.12
CA ILE A 245 -25.14 16.79 13.44
C ILE A 245 -26.23 17.67 14.07
N ASP A 246 -26.32 17.70 15.40
CA ASP A 246 -27.24 18.58 16.12
C ASP A 246 -27.06 20.05 15.73
N LEU A 247 -25.81 20.51 15.67
CA LEU A 247 -25.48 21.87 15.28
C LEU A 247 -25.90 22.17 13.83
N ILE A 248 -25.67 21.25 12.88
CA ILE A 248 -26.07 21.43 11.47
C ILE A 248 -27.58 21.59 11.35
N TYR A 249 -28.38 20.77 12.04
CA TYR A 249 -29.85 20.84 11.93
C TYR A 249 -30.46 22.01 12.70
N GLN A 250 -29.84 22.46 13.79
CA GLN A 250 -30.32 23.59 14.59
C GLN A 250 -29.89 24.95 14.03
N ASN A 251 -28.64 25.04 13.57
CA ASN A 251 -28.06 26.27 13.04
C ASN A 251 -27.15 25.98 11.83
N PRO A 252 -27.73 25.76 10.62
CA PRO A 252 -26.96 25.51 9.41
C PRO A 252 -25.96 26.63 9.08
N GLY A 253 -26.24 27.87 9.51
CA GLY A 253 -25.38 29.03 9.27
C GLY A 253 -24.07 29.01 10.06
N ALA A 254 -23.92 28.11 11.05
CA ALA A 254 -22.66 27.91 11.77
C ALA A 254 -21.59 27.22 10.90
N PHE A 255 -21.98 26.52 9.83
CA PHE A 255 -21.07 25.80 8.96
C PHE A 255 -20.63 26.69 7.80
N SER A 256 -19.36 27.09 7.83
CA SER A 256 -18.72 27.89 6.80
C SER A 256 -17.81 27.03 5.92
N ARG A 257 -17.03 27.67 5.04
CA ARG A 257 -15.98 27.01 4.24
C ARG A 257 -14.92 26.29 5.08
N ARG A 258 -14.75 26.69 6.35
CA ARG A 258 -13.76 26.09 7.27
C ARG A 258 -14.20 24.73 7.80
N GLU A 259 -15.50 24.49 7.94
CA GLU A 259 -16.09 23.25 8.44
C GLU A 259 -16.42 22.25 7.30
N VAL A 260 -15.90 22.50 6.10
CA VAL A 260 -16.17 21.66 4.91
C VAL A 260 -15.72 20.20 5.10
N GLY A 261 -14.65 19.97 5.86
CA GLY A 261 -14.19 18.64 6.25
C GLY A 261 -15.26 17.88 7.05
N THR A 262 -15.83 18.52 8.07
CA THR A 262 -16.91 17.96 8.89
C THR A 262 -18.15 17.64 8.04
N LEU A 263 -18.56 18.56 7.17
CA LEU A 263 -19.72 18.34 6.30
C LEU A 263 -19.49 17.20 5.30
N CYS A 264 -18.30 17.13 4.69
CA CYS A 264 -17.91 16.04 3.80
C CYS A 264 -17.93 14.69 4.53
N MET A 265 -17.38 14.64 5.74
CA MET A 265 -17.38 13.46 6.60
C MET A 265 -18.81 13.00 6.95
N ILE A 266 -19.72 13.92 7.29
CA ILE A 266 -21.11 13.56 7.60
C ILE A 266 -21.82 12.95 6.39
N TRP A 267 -21.65 13.54 5.21
CA TRP A 267 -22.21 12.99 3.96
C TRP A 267 -21.72 11.59 3.65
N ILE A 268 -20.42 11.34 3.80
CA ILE A 268 -19.87 10.02 3.52
C ILE A 268 -20.26 8.99 4.61
N ILE A 269 -20.46 9.40 5.86
CA ILE A 269 -21.03 8.54 6.90
C ILE A 269 -22.46 8.13 6.56
N PHE A 270 -23.29 9.04 6.03
CA PHE A 270 -24.62 8.67 5.53
C PHE A 270 -24.54 7.68 4.38
N ALA A 271 -23.62 7.89 3.43
CA ALA A 271 -23.41 6.96 2.33
C ALA A 271 -22.99 5.57 2.82
N ILE A 272 -22.05 5.47 3.77
CA ILE A 272 -21.68 4.19 4.38
C ILE A 272 -22.87 3.59 5.14
N GLY A 273 -23.64 4.38 5.88
CA GLY A 273 -24.85 3.93 6.57
C GLY A 273 -25.82 3.21 5.63
N THR A 274 -26.02 3.72 4.40
CA THR A 274 -26.88 3.07 3.41
C THR A 274 -26.38 1.70 2.96
N GLN A 275 -25.06 1.46 2.96
CA GLN A 275 -24.47 0.17 2.60
C GLN A 275 -24.79 -0.95 3.61
N TYR A 276 -25.21 -0.60 4.82
CA TYR A 276 -25.50 -1.53 5.92
C TYR A 276 -26.94 -1.46 6.43
N ALA A 277 -27.75 -0.50 5.95
CA ALA A 277 -29.11 -0.26 6.41
C ALA A 277 -30.01 -1.51 6.36
N TYR A 278 -29.88 -2.33 5.32
CA TYR A 278 -30.65 -3.56 5.18
C TYR A 278 -30.44 -4.57 6.32
N LEU A 279 -29.30 -4.54 7.03
CA LEU A 279 -29.03 -5.47 8.14
C LEU A 279 -29.96 -5.26 9.33
N ASP A 280 -30.45 -4.03 9.54
CA ASP A 280 -31.45 -3.76 10.58
C ASP A 280 -32.84 -4.27 10.18
N SER A 281 -33.13 -4.40 8.88
CA SER A 281 -34.38 -5.02 8.40
C SER A 281 -34.44 -6.53 8.64
N VAL A 282 -33.29 -7.21 8.64
CA VAL A 282 -33.17 -8.66 8.88
C VAL A 282 -33.54 -9.02 10.32
N THR A 283 -33.34 -8.10 11.27
CA THR A 283 -33.71 -8.31 12.68
C THR A 283 -35.22 -8.25 12.95
N GLY A 284 -36.05 -7.91 11.94
CA GLY A 284 -37.48 -7.64 12.10
C GLY A 284 -38.45 -8.33 11.14
N ARG A 285 -38.04 -9.34 10.34
CA ARG A 285 -38.99 -10.09 9.49
C ARG A 285 -38.93 -11.60 9.67
N ASP A 286 -40.10 -12.14 9.98
CA ASP A 286 -40.52 -13.50 9.65
C ASP A 286 -40.14 -13.87 8.21
N ALA A 287 -39.69 -15.11 8.05
CA ALA A 287 -39.05 -15.67 6.85
C ALA A 287 -39.93 -15.79 5.58
N HIS A 288 -40.95 -14.97 5.38
CA HIS A 288 -41.84 -15.03 4.22
C HIS A 288 -42.12 -13.65 3.64
N GLY A 289 -41.33 -13.27 2.63
CA GLY A 289 -41.64 -12.12 1.80
C GLY A 289 -40.48 -11.68 0.92
N LYS A 290 -40.28 -12.35 -0.22
CA LYS A 290 -39.61 -11.76 -1.37
C LYS A 290 -40.48 -10.59 -1.87
N SER A 291 -40.35 -9.42 -1.26
CA SER A 291 -40.90 -8.19 -1.82
C SER A 291 -40.02 -7.80 -2.99
N ASN A 292 -40.45 -8.22 -4.19
CA ASN A 292 -39.97 -7.75 -5.47
C ASN A 292 -40.52 -6.32 -5.72
N ASP A 293 -40.40 -5.43 -4.73
CA ASP A 293 -40.87 -4.06 -4.83
C ASP A 293 -39.82 -3.27 -5.60
N SER A 294 -40.11 -3.05 -6.88
CA SER A 294 -39.50 -2.05 -7.72
C SER A 294 -39.86 -0.64 -7.21
N SER A 295 -39.30 -0.28 -6.06
CA SER A 295 -39.18 1.12 -5.66
C SER A 295 -38.30 1.84 -6.69
N PRO A 296 -38.66 3.05 -7.14
CA PRO A 296 -37.82 3.85 -8.05
C PRO A 296 -36.46 4.24 -7.42
N PHE A 297 -36.25 4.01 -6.12
CA PHE A 297 -34.99 4.22 -5.42
C PHE A 297 -34.55 2.92 -4.75
N SER A 298 -33.41 2.38 -5.18
CA SER A 298 -32.66 1.37 -4.41
C SER A 298 -31.81 2.06 -3.34
N GLU A 299 -31.52 1.35 -2.24
CA GLU A 299 -30.59 1.81 -1.20
C GLU A 299 -29.24 2.25 -1.81
N ASP A 300 -28.75 1.51 -2.82
CA ASP A 300 -27.54 1.81 -3.57
C ASP A 300 -27.59 3.18 -4.28
N THR A 301 -28.76 3.54 -4.82
CA THR A 301 -28.93 4.84 -5.52
C THR A 301 -28.79 6.00 -4.55
N ILE A 302 -29.40 5.88 -3.36
CA ILE A 302 -29.33 6.88 -2.30
C ILE A 302 -27.89 7.01 -1.77
N GLY A 303 -27.21 5.88 -1.54
CA GLY A 303 -25.80 5.86 -1.14
C GLY A 303 -24.90 6.58 -2.14
N VAL A 304 -25.11 6.35 -3.44
CA VAL A 304 -24.39 7.06 -4.52
C VAL A 304 -24.66 8.55 -4.50
N MET A 305 -25.90 8.99 -4.25
CA MET A 305 -26.22 10.43 -4.14
C MET A 305 -25.48 11.09 -2.97
N PHE A 306 -25.43 10.45 -1.80
CA PHE A 306 -24.70 10.95 -0.64
C PHE A 306 -23.18 10.98 -0.88
N TYR A 307 -22.63 9.94 -1.51
CA TYR A 307 -21.24 9.90 -1.95
C TYR A 307 -20.93 11.06 -2.92
N GLN A 308 -21.77 11.30 -3.92
CA GLN A 308 -21.59 12.40 -4.87
C GLN A 308 -21.61 13.76 -4.16
N GLN A 309 -22.42 13.91 -3.11
CA GLN A 309 -22.47 15.12 -2.32
C GLN A 309 -21.18 15.34 -1.51
N ALA A 310 -20.63 14.27 -0.92
CA ALA A 310 -19.30 14.32 -0.30
C ALA A 310 -18.20 14.67 -1.32
N CYS A 311 -18.21 14.07 -2.52
CA CYS A 311 -17.22 14.32 -3.56
C CYS A 311 -17.16 15.78 -4.05
N LYS A 312 -18.30 16.49 -4.07
CA LYS A 312 -18.31 17.93 -4.41
C LYS A 312 -17.51 18.79 -3.42
N LEU A 313 -17.34 18.31 -2.20
CA LEU A 313 -16.62 19.01 -1.12
C LEU A 313 -15.15 18.61 -1.02
N VAL A 314 -14.72 17.54 -1.71
CA VAL A 314 -13.34 17.02 -1.67
C VAL A 314 -12.29 18.07 -2.04
N PRO A 315 -12.45 18.88 -3.11
CA PRO A 315 -11.46 19.91 -3.44
C PRO A 315 -11.23 20.91 -2.29
N ASP A 316 -12.32 21.35 -1.66
CA ASP A 316 -12.28 22.29 -0.54
C ASP A 316 -11.68 21.62 0.71
N ALA A 317 -12.04 20.35 0.98
CA ALA A 317 -11.49 19.57 2.08
C ALA A 317 -9.97 19.35 1.93
N ILE A 318 -9.46 19.14 0.71
CA ILE A 318 -8.02 19.04 0.43
C ILE A 318 -7.33 20.37 0.70
N THR A 319 -7.93 21.49 0.30
CA THR A 319 -7.37 22.83 0.54
C THR A 319 -7.33 23.17 2.04
N VAL A 320 -8.39 22.82 2.78
CA VAL A 320 -8.46 23.01 4.25
C VAL A 320 -7.51 22.07 4.97
N ALA A 321 -7.40 20.81 4.56
CA ALA A 321 -6.53 19.81 5.16
C ALA A 321 -6.57 19.83 6.71
N SER A 322 -7.76 19.80 7.32
CA SER A 322 -7.90 19.64 8.78
C SER A 322 -7.88 18.15 9.15
N LEU A 323 -7.93 17.84 10.46
CA LEU A 323 -8.19 16.49 10.95
C LEU A 323 -9.46 15.89 10.33
N GLU A 324 -10.53 16.68 10.28
CA GLU A 324 -11.82 16.27 9.73
C GLU A 324 -11.75 16.06 8.21
N SER A 325 -10.91 16.82 7.49
CA SER A 325 -10.60 16.53 6.08
C SER A 325 -9.95 15.14 5.92
N VAL A 326 -9.00 14.79 6.80
CA VAL A 326 -8.37 13.45 6.77
C VAL A 326 -9.41 12.36 7.04
N GLN A 327 -10.27 12.55 8.04
CA GLN A 327 -11.36 11.61 8.37
C GLN A 327 -12.34 11.46 7.20
N ALA A 328 -12.76 12.56 6.58
CA ALA A 328 -13.65 12.56 5.42
C ALA A 328 -13.07 11.76 4.26
N ILE A 329 -11.84 12.07 3.83
CA ILE A 329 -11.20 11.38 2.71
C ILE A 329 -10.92 9.90 3.03
N LEU A 330 -10.54 9.59 4.27
CA LEU A 330 -10.39 8.20 4.74
C LEU A 330 -11.70 7.44 4.58
N LEU A 331 -12.82 8.00 5.06
CA LEU A 331 -14.15 7.39 4.95
C LEU A 331 -14.62 7.25 3.50
N ILE A 332 -14.24 8.17 2.60
CA ILE A 332 -14.49 7.99 1.16
C ILE A 332 -13.73 6.76 0.62
N GLY A 333 -12.49 6.57 1.06
CA GLY A 333 -11.71 5.36 0.80
C GLY A 333 -12.40 4.09 1.32
N ILE A 334 -13.00 4.14 2.50
CA ILE A 334 -13.76 3.03 3.08
C ILE A 334 -15.04 2.73 2.30
N TYR A 335 -15.84 3.75 1.97
CA TYR A 335 -17.07 3.60 1.19
C TYR A 335 -16.82 2.94 -0.17
N THR A 336 -15.72 3.32 -0.82
CA THR A 336 -15.34 2.79 -2.14
C THR A 336 -14.61 1.45 -2.08
N LEU A 337 -14.20 1.00 -0.90
CA LEU A 337 -13.45 -0.25 -0.71
C LEU A 337 -14.19 -1.51 -1.21
N PRO A 338 -15.48 -1.75 -0.89
CA PRO A 338 -16.22 -2.88 -1.48
C PRO A 338 -16.56 -2.69 -2.96
N LEU A 339 -16.41 -1.48 -3.51
CA LEU A 339 -16.76 -1.15 -4.89
C LEU A 339 -15.56 -1.31 -5.84
N ASP A 340 -14.41 -0.73 -5.49
CA ASP A 340 -13.19 -0.78 -6.29
C ASP A 340 -11.95 -0.66 -5.37
N ALA A 341 -11.65 -1.77 -4.68
CA ALA A 341 -10.55 -1.84 -3.72
C ALA A 341 -9.17 -1.53 -4.34
N SER A 342 -8.93 -1.97 -5.58
CA SER A 342 -7.62 -1.90 -6.23
C SER A 342 -7.38 -0.63 -7.06
N GLY A 343 -8.46 0.10 -7.37
CA GLY A 343 -8.46 1.38 -8.06
C GLY A 343 -8.85 2.52 -7.13
N LEU A 344 -10.12 2.93 -7.16
CA LEU A 344 -10.60 4.17 -6.53
C LEU A 344 -10.36 4.23 -5.01
N SER A 345 -10.64 3.13 -4.28
CA SER A 345 -10.42 3.08 -2.83
C SER A 345 -8.95 3.26 -2.48
N TYR A 346 -8.06 2.56 -3.19
CA TYR A 346 -6.63 2.70 -3.01
C TYR A 346 -6.17 4.16 -3.17
N ILE A 347 -6.70 4.89 -4.17
CA ILE A 347 -6.36 6.31 -4.38
C ILE A 347 -6.82 7.19 -3.21
N TYR A 348 -8.06 7.04 -2.74
CA TYR A 348 -8.55 7.84 -1.62
C TYR A 348 -7.84 7.51 -0.30
N LEU A 349 -7.52 6.24 -0.04
CA LEU A 349 -6.73 5.87 1.14
C LEU A 349 -5.32 6.49 1.10
N ASN A 350 -4.67 6.49 -0.07
CA ASN A 350 -3.39 7.17 -0.26
C ASN A 350 -3.51 8.68 -0.05
N LEU A 351 -4.58 9.31 -0.57
CA LEU A 351 -4.84 10.73 -0.38
C LEU A 351 -5.05 11.07 1.11
N ALA A 352 -5.81 10.27 1.85
CA ALA A 352 -5.98 10.43 3.28
C ALA A 352 -4.64 10.37 4.03
N VAL A 353 -3.77 9.41 3.69
CA VAL A 353 -2.42 9.32 4.27
C VAL A 353 -1.58 10.56 3.91
N LYS A 354 -1.65 11.07 2.68
CA LYS A 354 -0.92 12.30 2.29
C LYS A 354 -1.42 13.54 3.02
N LEU A 355 -2.73 13.69 3.20
CA LEU A 355 -3.31 14.78 4.00
C LEU A 355 -2.91 14.65 5.48
N ALA A 356 -2.86 13.43 6.02
CA ALA A 356 -2.42 13.19 7.39
C ALA A 356 -0.93 13.54 7.59
N ILE A 357 -0.08 13.22 6.60
CA ILE A 357 1.35 13.61 6.59
C ILE A 357 1.50 15.13 6.49
N GLN A 358 0.71 15.80 5.65
CA GLN A 358 0.68 17.26 5.56
C GLN A 358 0.28 17.91 6.91
N ASN A 359 -0.51 17.21 7.72
CA ASN A 359 -0.86 17.60 9.09
C ASN A 359 0.15 17.14 10.15
N GLY A 360 1.23 16.46 9.78
CA GLY A 360 2.21 15.94 10.75
C GLY A 360 1.64 14.86 11.68
N MET A 361 0.55 14.19 11.32
CA MET A 361 -0.07 13.15 12.15
C MET A 361 0.77 11.87 12.21
N HIS A 362 1.72 11.69 11.29
CA HIS A 362 2.71 10.61 11.31
C HIS A 362 3.82 10.83 12.32
N ARG A 363 3.92 12.04 12.88
CA ARG A 363 4.94 12.42 13.84
C ARG A 363 4.40 12.47 15.27
N LYS A 364 5.27 12.25 16.24
CA LYS A 364 4.96 12.48 17.65
C LYS A 364 4.59 13.95 17.89
N TRP A 365 3.55 14.20 18.68
CA TRP A 365 3.19 15.57 19.05
C TRP A 365 4.19 16.14 20.07
N PRO A 366 4.77 17.34 19.85
CA PRO A 366 5.62 18.00 20.85
C PRO A 366 4.78 18.36 22.08
N ALA A 367 5.21 17.96 23.27
CA ALA A 367 4.35 17.70 24.45
C ALA A 367 3.44 18.84 24.98
N GLU A 368 3.43 20.04 24.40
CA GLU A 368 2.71 21.21 24.91
C GLU A 368 1.59 21.70 23.96
N GLY A 369 0.50 22.22 24.56
CA GLY A 369 -0.48 23.09 23.88
C GLY A 369 -1.68 22.45 23.18
N LEU A 370 -1.70 21.15 22.88
CA LEU A 370 -2.85 20.50 22.23
C LEU A 370 -3.76 19.79 23.24
N ASP A 371 -5.07 19.96 23.08
CA ASP A 371 -6.08 19.21 23.81
C ASP A 371 -5.81 17.69 23.75
N PRO A 372 -5.69 17.00 24.90
CA PRO A 372 -5.53 15.55 24.95
C PRO A 372 -6.55 14.76 24.13
N TYR A 373 -7.79 15.25 24.04
CA TYR A 373 -8.85 14.63 23.23
C TYR A 373 -8.52 14.68 21.74
N VAL A 374 -8.13 15.85 21.23
CA VAL A 374 -7.72 16.04 19.84
C VAL A 374 -6.45 15.23 19.53
N ARG A 375 -5.49 15.20 20.46
CA ARG A 375 -4.25 14.43 20.29
C ARG A 375 -4.52 12.94 20.14
N GLU A 376 -5.37 12.36 21.00
CA GLU A 376 -5.73 10.95 20.91
C GLU A 376 -6.53 10.64 19.63
N THR A 377 -7.46 11.52 19.26
CA THR A 377 -8.21 11.41 18.00
C THR A 377 -7.27 11.39 16.80
N ARG A 378 -6.26 12.28 16.77
CA ARG A 378 -5.24 12.32 15.70
C ARG A 378 -4.48 11.01 15.60
N ASN A 379 -4.02 10.45 16.72
CA ASN A 379 -3.30 9.18 16.74
C ASN A 379 -4.18 8.03 16.20
N ARG A 380 -5.43 7.93 16.65
CA ARG A 380 -6.37 6.89 16.20
C ARG A 380 -6.68 6.99 14.70
N VAL A 381 -6.91 8.20 14.20
CA VAL A 381 -7.17 8.44 12.76
C VAL A 381 -5.92 8.13 11.93
N TRP A 382 -4.73 8.58 12.37
CA TRP A 382 -3.47 8.27 11.70
C TRP A 382 -3.26 6.76 11.57
N TRP A 383 -3.35 6.03 12.69
CA TRP A 383 -3.11 4.61 12.72
C TRP A 383 -4.16 3.81 11.93
N THR A 384 -5.41 4.29 11.89
CA THR A 384 -6.45 3.74 11.01
C THR A 384 -6.10 3.94 9.52
N ALA A 385 -5.75 5.17 9.12
CA ALA A 385 -5.39 5.48 7.73
C ALA A 385 -4.15 4.70 7.28
N TYR A 386 -3.09 4.73 8.10
CA TYR A 386 -1.82 4.04 7.84
C TYR A 386 -2.02 2.52 7.68
N THR A 387 -2.80 1.89 8.56
CA THR A 387 -2.98 0.43 8.49
C THR A 387 -3.94 -0.01 7.41
N THR A 388 -5.01 0.76 7.15
CA THR A 388 -5.94 0.44 6.06
C THR A 388 -5.25 0.55 4.71
N GLU A 389 -4.50 1.63 4.45
CA GLU A 389 -3.73 1.80 3.21
C GLU A 389 -2.71 0.67 3.02
N LYS A 390 -1.94 0.36 4.06
CA LYS A 390 -0.93 -0.70 4.02
C LYS A 390 -1.55 -2.07 3.76
N ARG A 391 -2.65 -2.40 4.44
CA ARG A 391 -3.39 -3.66 4.25
C ARG A 391 -3.85 -3.81 2.81
N VAL A 392 -4.57 -2.80 2.31
CA VAL A 392 -5.10 -2.79 0.94
C VAL A 392 -3.96 -2.81 -0.08
N GLY A 393 -2.92 -2.03 0.11
CA GLY A 393 -1.74 -2.00 -0.76
C GLY A 393 -1.06 -3.37 -0.87
N ILE A 394 -0.77 -4.01 0.26
CA ILE A 394 -0.10 -5.31 0.30
C ILE A 394 -0.94 -6.41 -0.38
N TYR A 395 -2.24 -6.48 -0.08
CA TYR A 395 -3.10 -7.53 -0.65
C TYR A 395 -3.29 -7.40 -2.16
N HIS A 396 -3.28 -6.18 -2.69
CA HIS A 396 -3.37 -5.90 -4.13
C HIS A 396 -2.00 -5.72 -4.80
N GLY A 397 -0.89 -5.95 -4.10
CA GLY A 397 0.46 -5.88 -4.66
C GLY A 397 0.92 -4.48 -5.06
N ARG A 398 0.41 -3.44 -4.39
CA ARG A 398 0.81 -2.03 -4.58
C ARG A 398 1.93 -1.63 -3.60
N PRO A 399 2.78 -0.65 -3.96
CA PRO A 399 3.76 -0.06 -3.04
C PRO A 399 3.08 0.67 -1.86
N LEU A 400 3.81 0.84 -0.76
CA LEU A 400 3.36 1.57 0.43
C LEU A 400 3.64 3.07 0.32
N SER A 401 2.76 3.89 0.90
CA SER A 401 2.84 5.36 0.87
C SER A 401 4.01 5.98 1.65
N ILE A 402 4.41 5.37 2.77
CA ILE A 402 5.42 5.87 3.72
C ILE A 402 6.19 4.69 4.35
N GLN A 403 7.48 4.85 4.62
CA GLN A 403 8.28 3.80 5.26
C GLN A 403 8.05 3.83 6.78
N SER A 404 8.07 2.66 7.44
CA SER A 404 7.85 2.59 8.89
C SER A 404 8.83 3.42 9.72
N LYS A 405 10.05 3.68 9.20
CA LYS A 405 11.08 4.48 9.87
C LYS A 405 10.76 5.98 9.93
N ASP A 406 9.86 6.45 9.05
CA ASP A 406 9.48 7.86 8.96
C ASP A 406 8.29 8.17 9.90
N VAL A 407 7.80 7.17 10.64
CA VAL A 407 6.63 7.24 11.51
C VAL A 407 7.07 7.06 12.97
N ASP A 408 6.82 8.08 13.80
CA ASP A 408 7.06 8.04 15.25
C ASP A 408 5.84 8.51 16.07
N ALA A 409 4.67 8.63 15.44
CA ALA A 409 3.39 8.89 16.11
C ALA A 409 3.14 7.91 17.26
N ASP A 410 2.62 8.44 18.38
CA ASP A 410 2.29 7.63 19.55
C ASP A 410 1.20 6.60 19.20
N MET A 411 1.28 5.40 19.78
CA MET A 411 0.26 4.37 19.62
C MET A 411 -1.06 4.80 20.29
N PRO A 412 -2.23 4.37 19.78
CA PRO A 412 -3.50 4.65 20.43
C PRO A 412 -3.55 4.09 21.85
N VAL A 413 -4.19 4.83 22.76
CA VAL A 413 -4.29 4.44 24.18
C VAL A 413 -5.75 4.47 24.61
N ASP A 414 -6.14 3.51 25.45
CA ASP A 414 -7.45 3.56 26.06
C ASP A 414 -7.50 4.67 27.11
N ARG A 415 -8.45 5.58 26.92
CA ARG A 415 -8.57 6.85 27.66
C ARG A 415 -10.03 7.07 28.06
N PRO A 416 -10.57 6.24 28.97
CA PRO A 416 -11.97 6.34 29.39
C PRO A 416 -12.27 7.67 30.10
N ASP A 417 -11.25 8.38 30.59
CA ASP A 417 -11.33 9.69 31.21
C ASP A 417 -11.79 10.80 30.24
N ILE A 418 -11.44 10.69 28.96
CA ILE A 418 -11.79 11.66 27.91
C ILE A 418 -12.69 11.08 26.82
N MET A 419 -12.76 9.75 26.70
CA MET A 419 -13.58 9.02 25.72
C MET A 419 -14.27 7.81 26.39
N PRO A 420 -15.35 8.03 27.16
CA PRO A 420 -15.96 7.00 28.02
C PRO A 420 -16.63 5.82 27.29
N SER A 421 -16.81 5.89 25.96
CA SER A 421 -17.68 4.95 25.23
C SER A 421 -17.00 3.70 24.63
N ASN A 422 -15.66 3.54 24.66
CA ASN A 422 -14.98 2.72 23.61
C ASN A 422 -13.82 1.78 24.05
N ALA A 423 -13.70 1.37 25.32
CA ALA A 423 -12.55 0.54 25.77
C ALA A 423 -12.29 -0.72 24.91
N THR A 424 -13.35 -1.44 24.53
CA THR A 424 -13.26 -2.66 23.69
C THR A 424 -12.77 -2.37 22.26
N ASN A 425 -13.12 -1.21 21.69
CA ASN A 425 -12.72 -0.85 20.31
C ASN A 425 -11.23 -0.52 20.23
N VAL A 426 -10.64 0.03 21.30
CA VAL A 426 -9.19 0.30 21.36
C VAL A 426 -8.40 -1.01 21.37
N ALA A 427 -8.84 -2.02 22.11
CA ALA A 427 -8.20 -3.33 22.11
C ALA A 427 -8.22 -3.99 20.72
N HIS A 428 -9.36 -3.92 20.02
CA HIS A 428 -9.48 -4.39 18.63
C HIS A 428 -8.54 -3.65 17.68
N MET A 429 -8.51 -2.33 17.79
CA MET A 429 -7.58 -1.50 17.02
C MET A 429 -6.13 -1.94 17.25
N LEU A 430 -5.68 -2.02 18.50
CA LEU A 430 -4.30 -2.42 18.82
C LEU A 430 -3.97 -3.81 18.29
N ALA A 431 -4.91 -4.75 18.32
CA ALA A 431 -4.75 -6.08 17.73
C ALA A 431 -4.61 -6.01 16.19
N THR A 432 -5.46 -5.24 15.51
CA THR A 432 -5.37 -5.00 14.06
C THR A 432 -4.08 -4.30 13.66
N LEU A 433 -3.57 -3.36 14.48
CA LEU A 433 -2.27 -2.72 14.26
C LEU A 433 -1.14 -3.76 14.31
N ARG A 434 -1.17 -4.66 15.31
CA ARG A 434 -0.18 -5.73 15.45
C ARG A 434 -0.22 -6.74 14.31
N LEU A 435 -1.41 -7.12 13.84
CA LEU A 435 -1.59 -7.94 12.64
C LEU A 435 -0.98 -7.25 11.41
N ASN A 436 -1.22 -5.95 11.22
CA ASN A 436 -0.67 -5.19 10.09
C ASN A 436 0.86 -5.02 10.15
N GLN A 437 1.44 -4.90 11.34
CA GLN A 437 2.90 -4.90 11.52
C GLN A 437 3.49 -6.26 11.08
N ALA A 438 2.88 -7.37 11.50
CA ALA A 438 3.28 -8.71 11.06
C ALA A 438 3.11 -8.90 9.53
N LEU A 439 2.00 -8.42 8.96
CA LEU A 439 1.75 -8.45 7.51
C LEU A 439 2.87 -7.72 6.75
N GLY A 440 3.27 -6.53 7.22
CA GLY A 440 4.38 -5.77 6.63
C GLY A 440 5.71 -6.51 6.67
N ARG A 441 6.07 -7.13 7.82
CA ARG A 441 7.29 -7.94 7.97
C ARG A 441 7.29 -9.14 7.01
N ILE A 442 6.19 -9.89 6.96
CA ILE A 442 6.04 -11.06 6.11
C ILE A 442 6.06 -10.67 4.62
N ALA A 443 5.36 -9.60 4.23
CA ALA A 443 5.37 -9.11 2.85
C ALA A 443 6.78 -8.70 2.39
N HIS A 444 7.56 -8.06 3.27
CA HIS A 444 8.95 -7.73 2.99
C HIS A 444 9.80 -9.00 2.75
N GLU A 445 9.75 -9.98 3.66
CA GLU A 445 10.51 -11.22 3.49
C GLU A 445 10.08 -12.02 2.24
N ILE A 446 8.78 -12.07 1.93
CA ILE A 446 8.28 -12.69 0.69
C ILE A 446 8.83 -11.96 -0.55
N SER A 447 8.89 -10.63 -0.52
CA SER A 447 9.49 -9.85 -1.61
C SER A 447 10.98 -10.18 -1.81
N VAL A 448 11.74 -10.26 -0.70
CA VAL A 448 13.16 -10.68 -0.72
C VAL A 448 13.31 -12.10 -1.26
N LEU A 449 12.44 -13.03 -0.85
CA LEU A 449 12.44 -14.41 -1.36
C LEU A 449 12.20 -14.50 -2.88
N ARG A 450 11.40 -13.60 -3.45
CA ARG A 450 11.15 -13.56 -4.89
C ARG A 450 12.38 -13.16 -5.71
N THR A 451 13.27 -12.35 -5.14
CA THR A 451 14.47 -11.83 -5.81
C THR A 451 15.75 -12.61 -5.45
N SER A 452 15.70 -13.47 -4.43
CA SER A 452 16.86 -14.23 -3.92
C SER A 452 17.30 -15.40 -4.81
N GLN A 453 18.61 -15.70 -4.81
CA GLN A 453 19.17 -16.90 -5.45
C GLN A 453 18.82 -18.19 -4.67
N LYS A 454 18.84 -19.35 -5.36
CA LYS A 454 18.40 -20.66 -4.83
C LYS A 454 18.99 -21.07 -3.48
N HIS A 455 20.20 -20.62 -3.13
CA HIS A 455 20.91 -21.05 -1.91
C HIS A 455 20.34 -20.44 -0.62
N GLY A 456 19.74 -19.24 -0.65
CA GLY A 456 19.15 -18.57 0.52
C GLY A 456 17.65 -18.81 0.73
N MET A 457 17.01 -19.62 -0.13
CA MET A 457 15.57 -19.79 -0.13
C MET A 457 15.05 -20.52 1.11
N ASN A 458 15.75 -21.55 1.58
CA ASN A 458 15.33 -22.31 2.77
C ASN A 458 15.44 -21.45 4.05
N GLU A 459 16.46 -20.61 4.17
CA GLU A 459 16.62 -19.70 5.31
C GLU A 459 15.51 -18.65 5.33
N GLY A 460 15.18 -18.05 4.18
CA GLY A 460 14.07 -17.09 4.12
C GLY A 460 12.70 -17.74 4.39
N LEU A 461 12.48 -18.99 3.93
CA LEU A 461 11.28 -19.74 4.29
C LEU A 461 11.22 -20.02 5.80
N GLN A 462 12.35 -20.34 6.42
CA GLN A 462 12.42 -20.53 7.86
C GLN A 462 12.08 -19.24 8.62
N ARG A 463 12.59 -18.08 8.18
CA ARG A 463 12.21 -16.77 8.77
C ARG A 463 10.71 -16.51 8.70
N VAL A 464 10.07 -16.85 7.57
CA VAL A 464 8.60 -16.72 7.44
C VAL A 464 7.87 -17.65 8.42
N ILE A 465 8.36 -18.88 8.62
CA ILE A 465 7.80 -19.81 9.62
C ILE A 465 7.97 -19.26 11.02
N ASP A 466 9.14 -18.73 11.37
CA ASP A 466 9.43 -18.20 12.70
C ASP A 466 8.54 -16.98 13.01
N MET A 467 8.37 -16.07 12.05
CA MET A 467 7.44 -14.94 12.19
C MET A 467 5.98 -15.39 12.35
N LYS A 468 5.57 -16.46 11.65
CA LYS A 468 4.23 -17.02 11.81
C LYS A 468 4.05 -17.65 13.19
N GLU A 469 5.06 -18.33 13.70
CA GLU A 469 5.06 -18.96 15.01
C GLU A 469 4.98 -17.89 16.13
N GLU A 470 5.71 -16.79 15.99
CA GLU A 470 5.61 -15.60 16.85
C GLU A 470 4.18 -15.05 16.84
N LEU A 471 3.58 -14.92 15.65
CA LEU A 471 2.22 -14.42 15.50
C LEU A 471 1.19 -15.34 16.14
N ARG A 472 1.31 -16.67 15.96
CA ARG A 472 0.42 -17.66 16.60
C ARG A 472 0.51 -17.59 18.11
N LYS A 473 1.72 -17.57 18.68
CA LYS A 473 1.91 -17.45 20.15
C LYS A 473 1.25 -16.19 20.71
N TRP A 474 1.33 -15.08 19.98
CA TRP A 474 0.63 -13.87 20.38
C TRP A 474 -0.89 -14.02 20.27
N TRP A 475 -1.40 -14.57 19.16
CA TRP A 475 -2.83 -14.82 18.98
C TRP A 475 -3.41 -15.67 20.11
N ASP A 476 -2.73 -16.77 20.46
CA ASP A 476 -3.12 -17.67 21.53
C ASP A 476 -3.02 -17.03 22.94
N SER A 477 -2.28 -15.92 23.07
CA SER A 477 -2.15 -15.17 24.33
C SER A 477 -3.26 -14.13 24.54
N LEU A 478 -4.10 -13.88 23.54
CA LEU A 478 -5.18 -12.92 23.63
C LEU A 478 -6.28 -13.43 24.58
N PRO A 479 -6.91 -12.57 25.41
CA PRO A 479 -7.95 -12.99 26.33
C PRO A 479 -9.15 -13.63 25.62
N GLU A 480 -9.52 -14.85 26.04
CA GLU A 480 -10.68 -15.56 25.50
C GLU A 480 -11.99 -14.74 25.61
N THR A 481 -12.11 -13.84 26.58
CA THR A 481 -13.32 -13.01 26.78
C THR A 481 -13.51 -11.94 25.70
N ALA A 482 -12.46 -11.57 24.96
CA ALA A 482 -12.51 -10.50 23.97
C ALA A 482 -12.47 -11.00 22.51
N TYR A 483 -12.20 -12.29 22.27
CA TYR A 483 -11.88 -12.83 20.94
C TYR A 483 -12.40 -14.27 20.71
N ARG A 484 -13.64 -14.59 21.15
CA ARG A 484 -14.17 -15.98 21.20
C ARG A 484 -14.46 -16.63 19.84
N ASP A 485 -14.31 -17.96 19.85
CA ASP A 485 -14.63 -18.88 18.75
C ASP A 485 -16.00 -19.60 18.88
N GLU A 486 -16.71 -19.46 20.01
CA GLU A 486 -17.92 -20.25 20.30
C GLU A 486 -19.16 -19.39 20.59
N VAL A 487 -20.28 -19.77 19.97
CA VAL A 487 -21.61 -19.18 20.23
C VAL A 487 -22.08 -19.63 21.60
N ASN A 488 -22.25 -18.67 22.51
CA ASN A 488 -22.84 -18.92 23.82
C ASN A 488 -24.03 -17.98 24.04
N PRO A 489 -25.19 -18.43 24.55
CA PRO A 489 -26.33 -17.58 24.88
C PRO A 489 -26.00 -16.33 25.71
N GLN A 490 -24.93 -16.37 26.52
CA GLN A 490 -24.51 -15.25 27.36
C GLN A 490 -23.60 -14.23 26.64
N ASN A 491 -22.92 -14.61 25.54
CA ASN A 491 -22.02 -13.74 24.78
C ASN A 491 -22.31 -13.88 23.27
N PRO A 492 -23.10 -12.96 22.67
CA PRO A 492 -23.40 -13.00 21.24
C PRO A 492 -22.15 -12.75 20.41
N ILE A 493 -22.13 -13.30 19.18
CA ILE A 493 -21.03 -13.06 18.23
C ILE A 493 -20.96 -11.56 17.91
N SER A 494 -19.75 -11.02 18.03
CA SER A 494 -19.40 -9.67 17.61
C SER A 494 -18.78 -9.70 16.20
N ARG A 495 -19.21 -8.78 15.34
CA ARG A 495 -18.61 -8.62 14.01
C ARG A 495 -17.14 -8.17 14.11
N ALA A 496 -16.77 -7.39 15.13
CA ALA A 496 -15.40 -6.92 15.34
C ALA A 496 -14.43 -8.08 15.60
N ASP A 497 -14.77 -8.96 16.56
CA ASP A 497 -14.01 -10.17 16.90
C ASP A 497 -13.84 -11.05 15.66
N THR A 498 -14.94 -11.21 14.91
CA THR A 498 -14.95 -12.05 13.72
C THR A 498 -14.09 -11.45 12.60
N HIS A 499 -14.19 -10.15 12.36
CA HIS A 499 -13.32 -9.43 11.42
C HIS A 499 -11.85 -9.57 11.80
N LEU A 500 -11.51 -9.54 13.08
CA LEU A 500 -10.14 -9.72 13.54
C LEU A 500 -9.62 -11.14 13.25
N LYS A 501 -10.46 -12.16 13.48
CA LYS A 501 -10.16 -13.55 13.13
C LYS A 501 -9.96 -13.74 11.62
N LEU A 502 -10.81 -13.10 10.82
CA LEU A 502 -10.67 -13.09 9.36
C LEU A 502 -9.35 -12.43 8.92
N GLU A 503 -8.98 -11.28 9.51
CA GLU A 503 -7.69 -10.61 9.26
C GLU A 503 -6.49 -11.50 9.60
N TYR A 504 -6.54 -12.19 10.75
CA TYR A 504 -5.51 -13.14 11.17
C TYR A 504 -5.35 -14.31 10.18
N CYS A 505 -6.46 -14.92 9.77
CA CYS A 505 -6.44 -16.01 8.80
C CYS A 505 -5.97 -15.55 7.41
N LEU A 506 -6.37 -14.36 6.96
CA LEU A 506 -5.91 -13.77 5.71
C LEU A 506 -4.38 -13.57 5.70
N LEU A 507 -3.80 -13.13 6.81
CA LEU A 507 -2.36 -12.98 6.96
C LEU A 507 -1.64 -14.34 6.86
N ARG A 508 -2.15 -15.36 7.58
CA ARG A 508 -1.65 -16.75 7.47
C ARG A 508 -1.68 -17.25 6.03
N MET A 509 -2.80 -17.02 5.34
CA MET A 509 -2.93 -17.38 3.94
C MET A 509 -1.97 -16.62 3.05
N TYR A 510 -1.78 -15.31 3.27
CA TYR A 510 -0.82 -14.50 2.51
C TYR A 510 0.60 -15.06 2.62
N ALA A 511 0.98 -15.54 3.82
CA ALA A 511 2.29 -16.13 4.06
C ALA A 511 2.51 -17.43 3.26
N GLY A 512 1.48 -18.26 3.11
CA GLY A 512 1.62 -19.58 2.46
C GLY A 512 1.21 -19.64 0.98
N ARG A 513 0.30 -18.76 0.53
CA ARG A 513 -0.26 -18.80 -0.84
C ARG A 513 0.77 -18.81 -1.98
N PRO A 514 1.92 -18.11 -1.91
CA PRO A 514 2.90 -18.13 -3.00
C PRO A 514 3.54 -19.52 -3.24
N PHE A 515 3.39 -20.42 -2.27
CA PHE A 515 4.03 -21.73 -2.27
C PHE A 515 3.10 -22.89 -2.63
N ILE A 516 1.80 -22.62 -2.85
CA ILE A 516 0.80 -23.63 -3.21
C ILE A 516 1.09 -24.16 -4.63
N LEU A 517 1.27 -23.27 -5.60
CA LEU A 517 1.49 -23.68 -6.99
C LEU A 517 2.87 -24.35 -7.16
N PRO A 518 2.96 -25.52 -7.83
CA PRO A 518 4.25 -26.10 -8.17
C PRO A 518 5.04 -25.11 -9.04
N ARG A 519 6.28 -24.78 -8.64
CA ARG A 519 7.18 -24.03 -9.52
C ARG A 519 7.39 -24.90 -10.76
N GLU A 520 7.08 -24.38 -11.95
CA GLU A 520 7.35 -25.10 -13.20
C GLU A 520 8.78 -25.63 -13.18
N VAL A 521 8.92 -26.95 -13.12
CA VAL A 521 10.10 -27.57 -13.68
C VAL A 521 9.95 -27.31 -15.16
N VAL A 522 10.70 -26.34 -15.68
CA VAL A 522 10.92 -26.17 -17.11
C VAL A 522 11.05 -27.57 -17.68
N ARG A 523 10.09 -27.98 -18.52
CA ARG A 523 10.16 -29.21 -19.31
C ARG A 523 11.36 -29.05 -20.24
N GLY A 524 12.55 -29.28 -19.71
CA GLY A 524 13.71 -29.58 -20.51
C GLY A 524 13.41 -30.93 -21.14
N ASN A 525 13.21 -30.93 -22.46
CA ASN A 525 13.34 -32.10 -23.28
C ASN A 525 14.70 -32.75 -22.98
N GLY A 526 14.68 -33.72 -22.08
CA GLY A 526 15.80 -34.54 -21.68
C GLY A 526 15.26 -35.93 -21.45
N SER A 527 15.18 -36.70 -22.53
CA SER A 527 14.97 -38.13 -22.52
C SER A 527 15.79 -38.80 -21.41
N THR A 528 15.12 -39.31 -20.38
CA THR A 528 15.62 -40.44 -19.60
C THR A 528 14.44 -41.32 -19.23
N SER A 529 14.33 -42.41 -19.97
CA SER A 529 13.63 -43.61 -19.54
C SER A 529 14.15 -44.04 -18.17
N SER A 530 13.27 -44.18 -17.20
CA SER A 530 13.50 -45.13 -16.10
C SER A 530 12.17 -45.78 -15.74
N SER A 531 12.12 -47.08 -15.96
CA SER A 531 11.01 -47.99 -15.68
C SER A 531 10.70 -48.06 -14.17
N PRO A 532 9.50 -48.53 -13.79
CA PRO A 532 9.13 -48.74 -12.40
C PRO A 532 9.59 -50.13 -11.93
N ALA A 533 10.71 -50.18 -11.21
CA ALA A 533 11.07 -51.34 -10.39
C ALA A 533 12.02 -50.86 -9.28
N ASP A 534 11.53 -50.84 -8.05
CA ASP A 534 12.24 -51.34 -6.85
C ASP A 534 11.41 -51.02 -5.60
N SER A 535 10.52 -51.95 -5.30
CA SER A 535 10.04 -52.23 -3.95
C SER A 535 11.19 -52.79 -3.11
N ASN A 536 11.21 -52.42 -1.82
CA ASN A 536 12.13 -52.81 -0.74
C ASN A 536 13.47 -52.08 -0.59
N SER A 537 13.45 -51.01 0.21
CA SER A 537 14.40 -50.92 1.32
C SER A 537 13.82 -50.13 2.49
N GLN A 538 13.45 -50.84 3.56
CA GLN A 538 13.27 -50.27 4.89
C GLN A 538 14.65 -49.77 5.38
N ARG A 539 14.74 -48.47 5.71
CA ARG A 539 15.77 -47.93 6.60
C ARG A 539 15.12 -47.15 7.74
N PRO A 540 15.65 -47.20 8.97
CA PRO A 540 14.93 -46.80 10.17
C PRO A 540 14.98 -45.29 10.42
N ASN A 541 13.84 -44.76 10.86
CA ASN A 541 13.60 -43.52 11.62
C ASN A 541 14.77 -42.53 11.79
N THR A 542 14.91 -41.61 10.85
CA THR A 542 15.26 -40.21 11.16
C THR A 542 13.97 -39.40 11.17
N PRO A 543 13.72 -38.50 12.15
CA PRO A 543 12.53 -37.67 12.14
C PRO A 543 12.56 -36.83 10.86
N HIS A 544 11.64 -37.09 9.93
CA HIS A 544 11.49 -36.28 8.73
C HIS A 544 11.22 -34.83 9.17
N LYS A 545 12.24 -33.97 9.14
CA LYS A 545 12.02 -32.51 9.20
C LYS A 545 11.11 -32.18 8.02
N SER A 546 9.85 -31.89 8.33
CA SER A 546 8.85 -31.48 7.33
C SER A 546 9.41 -30.32 6.53
N ASN A 547 9.31 -30.41 5.20
CA ASN A 547 9.79 -29.37 4.29
C ASN A 547 9.19 -28.01 4.71
N PRO A 548 10.00 -26.93 4.91
CA PRO A 548 9.49 -25.61 5.27
C PRO A 548 8.33 -25.15 4.38
N ARG A 549 8.41 -25.47 3.09
CA ARG A 549 7.34 -25.21 2.12
C ARG A 549 6.03 -25.91 2.49
N SER A 550 6.06 -27.19 2.86
CA SER A 550 4.84 -27.94 3.20
C SER A 550 4.18 -27.43 4.48
N ILE A 551 4.96 -26.91 5.43
CA ILE A 551 4.43 -26.30 6.66
C ILE A 551 3.60 -25.05 6.32
N LEU A 552 4.13 -24.18 5.45
CA LEU A 552 3.45 -22.95 5.03
C LEU A 552 2.20 -23.24 4.19
N VAL A 553 2.25 -24.24 3.31
CA VAL A 553 1.09 -24.65 2.50
C VAL A 553 -0.01 -25.27 3.36
N ALA A 554 0.35 -26.16 4.30
CA ALA A 554 -0.63 -26.79 5.19
C ALA A 554 -1.38 -25.74 6.04
N ASP A 555 -0.64 -24.79 6.61
CA ASP A 555 -1.20 -23.69 7.39
C ASP A 555 -2.11 -22.77 6.57
N CYS A 556 -1.74 -22.49 5.33
CA CYS A 556 -2.53 -21.68 4.41
C CYS A 556 -3.89 -22.35 4.09
N VAL A 557 -3.89 -23.66 3.84
CA VAL A 557 -5.13 -24.42 3.57
C VAL A 557 -6.01 -24.48 4.81
N GLU A 558 -5.43 -24.71 5.99
CA GLU A 558 -6.17 -24.68 7.25
C GLU A 558 -6.82 -23.31 7.50
N ALA A 559 -6.05 -22.22 7.34
CA ALA A 559 -6.58 -20.87 7.48
C ALA A 559 -7.71 -20.56 6.48
N ALA A 560 -7.62 -21.06 5.24
CA ALA A 560 -8.70 -20.91 4.25
C ALA A 560 -9.99 -21.64 4.68
N LEU A 561 -9.87 -22.84 5.25
CA LEU A 561 -11.02 -23.56 5.80
C LEU A 561 -11.64 -22.81 6.98
N THR A 562 -10.80 -22.32 7.91
CA THR A 562 -11.25 -21.50 9.04
C THR A 562 -12.00 -20.24 8.59
N ILE A 563 -11.58 -19.59 7.50
CA ILE A 563 -12.30 -18.43 6.95
C ILE A 563 -13.70 -18.83 6.50
N VAL A 564 -13.85 -19.95 5.77
CA VAL A 564 -15.17 -20.43 5.33
C VAL A 564 -16.07 -20.71 6.53
N ASP A 565 -15.54 -21.41 7.53
CA ASP A 565 -16.30 -21.72 8.76
C ASP A 565 -16.70 -20.44 9.50
N THR A 566 -15.80 -19.45 9.56
CA THR A 566 -16.03 -18.16 10.23
C THR A 566 -17.06 -17.30 9.48
N CYS A 567 -17.01 -17.25 8.15
CA CYS A 567 -18.05 -16.59 7.36
C CYS A 567 -19.41 -17.29 7.48
N HIS A 568 -19.43 -18.62 7.55
CA HIS A 568 -20.68 -19.37 7.74
C HIS A 568 -21.30 -19.12 9.12
N LEU A 569 -20.45 -18.97 10.13
CA LEU A 569 -20.87 -18.56 11.46
C LEU A 569 -21.53 -17.16 11.46
N LEU A 570 -20.95 -16.18 10.75
CA LEU A 570 -21.57 -14.86 10.58
C LEU A 570 -22.91 -14.97 9.86
N GLN A 571 -22.96 -15.71 8.75
CA GLN A 571 -24.17 -15.90 7.95
C GLN A 571 -25.34 -16.46 8.78
N SER A 572 -25.07 -17.45 9.64
CA SER A 572 -26.07 -18.12 10.46
C SER A 572 -26.51 -17.34 11.71
N THR A 573 -25.82 -16.25 12.06
CA THR A 573 -26.07 -15.51 13.31
C THR A 573 -26.49 -14.07 13.07
N ILE A 574 -25.56 -13.18 12.74
CA ILE A 574 -25.80 -11.73 12.57
C ILE A 574 -25.95 -11.32 11.10
N GLY A 575 -25.74 -12.25 10.16
CA GLY A 575 -25.81 -12.03 8.72
C GLY A 575 -24.52 -11.47 8.10
N LEU A 576 -24.27 -11.84 6.85
CA LEU A 576 -23.14 -11.34 6.07
C LEU A 576 -23.40 -9.92 5.55
N ALA A 577 -22.38 -9.08 5.61
CA ALA A 577 -22.40 -7.74 5.06
C ALA A 577 -21.93 -7.71 3.60
N ARG A 578 -22.84 -7.33 2.69
CA ARG A 578 -22.58 -7.16 1.24
C ARG A 578 -21.49 -6.12 0.97
N ALA A 579 -21.41 -5.09 1.80
CA ALA A 579 -20.42 -4.03 1.70
C ALA A 579 -19.18 -4.24 2.59
N SER A 580 -19.09 -5.34 3.34
CA SER A 580 -17.89 -5.63 4.14
C SER A 580 -16.79 -6.17 3.24
N TYR A 581 -15.81 -5.31 2.95
CA TYR A 581 -14.60 -5.73 2.23
C TYR A 581 -13.87 -6.86 2.96
N THR A 582 -13.80 -6.82 4.29
CA THR A 582 -13.11 -7.86 5.07
C THR A 582 -13.78 -9.22 4.90
N GLU A 583 -15.11 -9.30 4.98
CA GLU A 583 -15.85 -10.56 4.79
C GLU A 583 -15.69 -11.09 3.35
N PHE A 584 -15.98 -10.24 2.36
CA PHE A 584 -15.92 -10.63 0.95
C PHE A 584 -14.50 -11.02 0.51
N SER A 585 -13.50 -10.18 0.81
CA SER A 585 -12.11 -10.44 0.39
C SER A 585 -11.51 -11.68 1.06
N SER A 586 -11.85 -11.93 2.33
CA SER A 586 -11.43 -13.14 3.06
C SER A 586 -12.01 -14.38 2.40
N CYS A 587 -13.33 -14.42 2.21
CA CYS A 587 -14.01 -15.56 1.61
C CYS A 587 -13.51 -15.82 0.18
N ARG A 588 -13.37 -14.77 -0.64
CA ARG A 588 -12.78 -14.86 -1.99
C ARG A 588 -11.38 -15.47 -1.97
N ALA A 589 -10.49 -14.94 -1.12
CA ALA A 589 -9.12 -15.45 -1.04
C ALA A 589 -9.10 -16.93 -0.60
N ALA A 590 -9.98 -17.30 0.34
CA ALA A 590 -10.09 -18.68 0.85
C ALA A 590 -10.53 -19.63 -0.25
N LEU A 591 -11.55 -19.26 -1.03
CA LEU A 591 -12.01 -20.07 -2.15
C LEU A 591 -10.94 -20.25 -3.22
N LEU A 592 -10.14 -19.23 -3.54
CA LEU A 592 -9.02 -19.39 -4.48
C LEU A 592 -7.98 -20.39 -3.97
N VAL A 593 -7.67 -20.39 -2.67
CA VAL A 593 -6.77 -21.37 -2.05
C VAL A 593 -7.38 -22.78 -2.10
N ILE A 594 -8.65 -22.93 -1.72
CA ILE A 594 -9.37 -24.22 -1.73
C ILE A 594 -9.46 -24.79 -3.15
N ILE A 595 -9.83 -23.98 -4.14
CA ILE A 595 -9.86 -24.36 -5.57
C ILE A 595 -8.48 -24.84 -6.02
N THR A 596 -7.43 -24.09 -5.70
CA THR A 596 -6.06 -24.48 -6.05
C THR A 596 -5.68 -25.81 -5.40
N GLN A 597 -6.12 -26.05 -4.16
CA GLN A 597 -5.87 -27.29 -3.47
C GLN A 597 -6.69 -28.46 -4.03
N CYS A 598 -7.95 -28.25 -4.42
CA CYS A 598 -8.79 -29.25 -5.09
C CYS A 598 -8.17 -29.75 -6.40
N LEU A 599 -7.44 -28.90 -7.13
CA LEU A 599 -6.68 -29.30 -8.32
C LEU A 599 -5.49 -30.23 -8.00
N GLN A 600 -4.96 -30.20 -6.78
CA GLN A 600 -3.82 -31.02 -6.35
C GLN A 600 -4.24 -32.27 -5.57
N ARG A 601 -5.20 -32.14 -4.66
CA ARG A 601 -5.69 -33.17 -3.75
C ARG A 601 -7.19 -33.03 -3.57
N LYS A 602 -7.93 -34.08 -3.89
CA LYS A 602 -9.39 -34.13 -3.73
C LYS A 602 -9.72 -34.72 -2.38
N THR A 603 -10.35 -33.93 -1.50
CA THR A 603 -10.89 -34.41 -0.21
C THR A 603 -12.32 -33.89 -0.06
N ASP A 604 -13.18 -34.65 0.61
CA ASP A 604 -14.59 -34.27 0.81
C ASP A 604 -14.72 -32.95 1.54
N ARG A 605 -13.91 -32.76 2.60
CA ARG A 605 -13.84 -31.52 3.36
C ARG A 605 -13.59 -30.28 2.49
N LEU A 606 -12.68 -30.37 1.51
CA LEU A 606 -12.40 -29.24 0.61
C LEU A 606 -13.57 -28.97 -0.36
N ARG A 607 -14.25 -30.02 -0.83
CA ARG A 607 -15.41 -29.88 -1.71
C ARG A 607 -16.60 -29.24 -0.99
N ASP A 608 -16.86 -29.66 0.24
CA ASP A 608 -17.95 -29.12 1.04
C ASP A 608 -17.68 -27.65 1.41
N ALA A 609 -16.45 -27.34 1.84
CA ALA A 609 -16.05 -25.96 2.09
C ALA A 609 -16.17 -25.07 0.83
N LEU A 610 -15.82 -25.59 -0.35
CA LEU A 610 -15.99 -24.88 -1.62
C LEU A 610 -17.46 -24.56 -1.90
N ARG A 611 -18.36 -25.55 -1.77
CA ARG A 611 -19.81 -25.36 -1.99
C ARG A 611 -20.39 -24.34 -1.02
N THR A 612 -20.08 -24.46 0.27
CA THR A 612 -20.55 -23.53 1.31
C THR A 612 -20.05 -22.11 1.05
N GLY A 613 -18.75 -21.95 0.76
CA GLY A 613 -18.19 -20.64 0.45
C GLY A 613 -18.74 -20.02 -0.83
N MET A 614 -19.03 -20.83 -1.86
CA MET A 614 -19.67 -20.34 -3.09
C MET A 614 -21.07 -19.79 -2.85
N ALA A 615 -21.86 -20.40 -1.97
CA ALA A 615 -23.17 -19.86 -1.59
C ALA A 615 -23.03 -18.49 -0.91
N MET A 616 -22.08 -18.34 0.02
CA MET A 616 -21.83 -17.08 0.72
C MET A 616 -21.31 -15.97 -0.20
N ILE A 617 -20.40 -16.27 -1.14
CA ILE A 617 -19.92 -15.27 -2.11
C ILE A 617 -21.05 -14.79 -3.02
N LYS A 618 -21.96 -15.68 -3.44
CA LYS A 618 -23.14 -15.30 -4.24
C LYS A 618 -24.06 -14.37 -3.47
N GLU A 619 -24.27 -14.63 -2.18
CA GLU A 619 -25.07 -13.77 -1.30
C GLU A 619 -24.45 -12.38 -1.15
N MET A 620 -23.15 -12.29 -0.84
CA MET A 620 -22.45 -11.02 -0.69
C MET A 620 -22.34 -10.23 -2.00
N SER A 621 -22.17 -10.91 -3.14
CA SER A 621 -22.05 -10.26 -4.45
C SER A 621 -23.37 -9.76 -5.03
N ALA A 622 -24.52 -10.09 -4.44
CA ALA A 622 -25.81 -9.66 -4.95
C ALA A 622 -25.93 -8.13 -5.10
N GLY A 623 -25.27 -7.35 -4.23
CA GLY A 623 -25.38 -5.87 -4.19
C GLY A 623 -24.38 -5.08 -5.04
N GLY A 624 -23.37 -5.68 -5.68
CA GLY A 624 -22.30 -4.90 -6.32
C GLY A 624 -21.69 -5.51 -7.58
N GLU A 625 -21.56 -4.71 -8.65
CA GLU A 625 -21.01 -5.17 -9.94
C GLU A 625 -19.58 -5.72 -9.83
N SER A 626 -18.72 -5.06 -9.06
CA SER A 626 -17.35 -5.49 -8.82
C SER A 626 -17.30 -6.85 -8.12
N ALA A 627 -18.08 -7.01 -7.05
CA ALA A 627 -18.20 -8.28 -6.34
C ALA A 627 -18.77 -9.40 -7.23
N ARG A 628 -19.74 -9.09 -8.11
CA ARG A 628 -20.29 -10.05 -9.10
C ARG A 628 -19.25 -10.50 -10.11
N SER A 629 -18.46 -9.55 -10.62
CA SER A 629 -17.36 -9.86 -11.56
C SER A 629 -16.35 -10.81 -10.93
N GLU A 630 -15.95 -10.54 -9.69
CA GLU A 630 -15.00 -11.37 -8.96
C GLU A 630 -15.57 -12.75 -8.58
N ALA A 631 -16.86 -12.82 -8.20
CA ALA A 631 -17.55 -14.08 -7.95
C ALA A 631 -17.64 -14.94 -9.22
N SER A 632 -17.94 -14.33 -10.37
CA SER A 632 -18.05 -15.02 -11.66
C SER A 632 -16.77 -15.77 -12.04
N LEU A 633 -15.59 -15.19 -11.75
CA LEU A 633 -14.32 -15.87 -11.98
C LEU A 633 -14.20 -17.17 -11.15
N ILE A 634 -14.60 -17.13 -9.89
CA ILE A 634 -14.56 -18.30 -8.99
C ILE A 634 -15.56 -19.36 -9.46
N GLU A 635 -16.74 -18.97 -9.92
CA GLU A 635 -17.73 -19.89 -10.51
C GLU A 635 -17.21 -20.61 -11.75
N VAL A 636 -16.45 -19.92 -12.60
CA VAL A 636 -15.82 -20.54 -13.77
C VAL A 636 -14.82 -21.60 -13.34
N PHE A 637 -14.01 -21.32 -12.30
CA PHE A 637 -13.04 -22.27 -11.76
C PHE A 637 -13.72 -23.48 -11.10
N GLU A 638 -14.78 -23.29 -10.33
CA GLU A 638 -15.57 -24.38 -9.73
C GLU A 638 -16.17 -25.29 -10.81
N ARG A 639 -16.75 -24.71 -11.87
CA ARG A 639 -17.27 -25.44 -13.02
C ARG A 639 -16.18 -26.23 -13.75
N ALA A 640 -14.99 -25.66 -13.89
CA ALA A 640 -13.85 -26.34 -14.50
C ALA A 640 -13.40 -27.57 -13.68
N ILE A 641 -13.33 -27.44 -12.34
CA ILE A 641 -13.05 -28.57 -11.44
C ILE A 641 -14.10 -29.67 -11.57
N SER A 642 -15.39 -29.29 -11.57
CA SER A 642 -16.49 -30.25 -11.70
C SER A 642 -16.43 -31.03 -13.03
N ARG A 643 -16.01 -30.38 -14.13
CA ARG A 643 -15.79 -31.05 -15.42
C ARG A 643 -14.59 -31.99 -15.40
N LEU A 644 -13.50 -31.60 -14.75
CA LEU A 644 -12.32 -32.47 -14.56
C LEU A 644 -12.70 -33.72 -13.76
N ASP A 645 -13.53 -33.57 -12.72
CA ASP A 645 -14.04 -34.70 -11.92
C ASP A 645 -14.88 -35.66 -12.77
N ALA A 646 -15.82 -35.13 -13.57
CA ALA A 646 -16.64 -35.94 -14.46
C ALA A 646 -15.82 -36.74 -15.49
N THR A 647 -14.68 -36.20 -15.96
CA THR A 647 -13.80 -36.91 -16.91
C THR A 647 -12.96 -38.02 -16.28
N VAL A 648 -12.67 -37.92 -14.98
CA VAL A 648 -11.93 -38.96 -14.24
C VAL A 648 -12.86 -40.11 -13.87
N ASP A 649 -14.10 -39.82 -13.49
CA ASP A 649 -15.12 -40.84 -13.20
C ASP A 649 -15.60 -41.56 -14.48
N SER A 650 -15.50 -40.93 -15.66
CA SER A 650 -15.78 -41.57 -16.96
C SER A 650 -14.62 -42.43 -17.51
N SER A 651 -13.57 -42.67 -16.73
CA SER A 651 -12.49 -43.60 -17.10
C SER A 651 -12.90 -45.09 -17.07
N GLY A 652 -14.14 -45.39 -16.68
CA GLY A 652 -14.82 -46.63 -17.07
C GLY A 652 -15.30 -46.54 -18.52
N ARG A 653 -14.55 -47.15 -19.46
CA ARG A 653 -14.86 -47.31 -20.91
C ARG A 653 -15.94 -46.36 -21.45
N GLU A 654 -15.56 -45.12 -21.71
CA GLU A 654 -16.40 -44.17 -22.44
C GLU A 654 -16.70 -44.74 -23.84
N THR A 655 -17.94 -45.17 -24.07
CA THR A 655 -18.39 -45.73 -25.36
C THR A 655 -18.34 -44.67 -26.45
N ASP A 656 -18.06 -45.05 -27.70
CA ASP A 656 -17.97 -44.10 -28.82
C ASP A 656 -19.29 -43.32 -29.03
N TYR A 657 -20.42 -43.91 -28.62
CA TYR A 657 -21.72 -43.25 -28.57
C TYR A 657 -21.78 -42.05 -27.59
N SER A 658 -21.08 -42.16 -26.45
CA SER A 658 -20.98 -41.10 -25.45
C SER A 658 -20.19 -39.90 -25.99
N ARG A 659 -19.09 -40.16 -26.74
CA ARG A 659 -18.32 -39.11 -27.42
C ARG A 659 -19.13 -38.43 -28.52
N PHE A 660 -19.89 -39.20 -29.30
CA PHE A 660 -20.79 -38.66 -30.33
C PHE A 660 -21.86 -37.74 -29.73
N LYS A 661 -22.52 -38.16 -28.64
CA LYS A 661 -23.51 -37.31 -27.93
C LYS A 661 -22.90 -36.02 -27.37
N LYS A 662 -21.66 -36.07 -26.87
CA LYS A 662 -20.95 -34.90 -26.35
C LYS A 662 -20.58 -33.91 -27.47
N TRP A 663 -20.20 -34.42 -28.64
CA TRP A 663 -19.98 -33.61 -29.85
C TRP A 663 -21.28 -32.99 -30.38
N GLU A 664 -22.39 -33.74 -30.38
CA GLU A 664 -23.73 -33.24 -30.75
C GLU A 664 -24.18 -32.07 -29.87
N LEU A 665 -23.90 -32.13 -28.56
CA LEU A 665 -24.22 -31.08 -27.59
C LEU A 665 -23.37 -29.82 -27.76
N LEU A 666 -22.11 -29.96 -28.18
CA LEU A 666 -21.23 -28.82 -28.47
C LEU A 666 -21.73 -28.05 -29.70
N TRP A 667 -22.20 -28.75 -30.73
CA TRP A 667 -22.79 -28.13 -31.92
C TRP A 667 -24.13 -27.44 -31.69
N LYS A 668 -24.90 -27.88 -30.69
CA LYS A 668 -26.15 -27.23 -30.29
C LYS A 668 -25.94 -25.96 -29.46
N ASN A 669 -24.80 -25.83 -28.79
CA ASN A 669 -24.49 -24.68 -27.92
C ASN A 669 -23.62 -23.60 -28.59
N ASP A 670 -22.96 -23.90 -29.71
CA ASP A 670 -22.16 -22.94 -30.49
C ASP A 670 -22.89 -22.39 -31.73
N GLY A 671 -24.22 -22.34 -31.71
CA GLY A 671 -24.98 -21.54 -32.67
C GLY A 671 -24.89 -20.04 -32.31
N PRO A 672 -24.63 -19.13 -33.27
CA PRO A 672 -24.53 -17.71 -32.96
C PRO A 672 -25.88 -17.19 -32.44
N VAL A 673 -25.91 -16.75 -31.19
CA VAL A 673 -27.02 -15.96 -30.66
C VAL A 673 -26.93 -14.57 -31.30
N GLN A 674 -27.80 -14.33 -32.27
CA GLN A 674 -28.25 -12.99 -32.63
C GLN A 674 -29.79 -13.01 -32.61
N ASP A 675 -30.35 -12.20 -31.71
CA ASP A 675 -31.78 -12.06 -31.44
C ASP A 675 -32.60 -11.69 -32.68
N PHE A 676 -33.79 -12.28 -32.83
CA PHE A 676 -35.00 -11.58 -33.26
C PHE A 676 -36.23 -12.45 -32.90
N ARG A 677 -37.00 -12.00 -31.89
CA ARG A 677 -38.40 -12.38 -31.75
C ARG A 677 -39.24 -11.44 -32.62
N PRO A 678 -40.09 -11.97 -33.49
CA PRO A 678 -41.41 -11.41 -33.72
C PRO A 678 -42.46 -12.29 -33.03
N GLU A 679 -43.39 -11.65 -32.34
CA GLU A 679 -44.59 -12.27 -31.80
C GLU A 679 -45.39 -12.99 -32.91
N GLU A 680 -45.69 -14.27 -32.72
CA GLU A 680 -46.80 -14.93 -33.40
C GLU A 680 -48.05 -14.80 -32.53
N SER A 681 -49.01 -14.00 -32.99
CA SER A 681 -50.41 -14.13 -32.60
C SER A 681 -51.07 -15.27 -33.42
N PRO A 682 -52.03 -16.02 -32.86
CA PRO A 682 -52.55 -17.24 -33.46
C PRO A 682 -53.56 -16.97 -34.59
N GLU A 683 -53.54 -17.84 -35.60
CA GLU A 683 -54.51 -17.85 -36.70
C GLU A 683 -55.95 -18.12 -36.22
N SER A 684 -56.90 -17.29 -36.68
CA SER A 684 -58.21 -17.79 -37.11
C SER A 684 -58.85 -16.90 -38.19
N SER A 685 -59.12 -17.52 -39.34
CA SER A 685 -60.13 -17.23 -40.37
C SER A 685 -60.05 -15.94 -41.22
N MET A 686 -59.80 -16.19 -42.52
CA MET A 686 -60.18 -15.44 -43.73
C MET A 686 -61.63 -14.87 -43.74
N PRO A 687 -62.00 -13.85 -44.58
CA PRO A 687 -61.64 -13.76 -46.01
C PRO A 687 -61.34 -12.36 -46.63
N LEU A 688 -60.68 -12.42 -47.79
CA LEU A 688 -60.48 -11.37 -48.83
C LEU A 688 -61.81 -10.96 -49.51
N PRO A 689 -61.83 -10.02 -50.49
CA PRO A 689 -61.37 -8.61 -50.47
C PRO A 689 -62.42 -7.67 -51.12
N GLN A 690 -62.49 -6.37 -50.76
CA GLN A 690 -63.10 -5.34 -51.65
C GLN A 690 -62.46 -3.96 -51.47
N ASN A 691 -61.80 -3.48 -52.53
CA ASN A 691 -61.67 -2.05 -52.86
C ASN A 691 -62.99 -1.63 -53.57
N PRO A 692 -63.45 -0.35 -53.64
CA PRO A 692 -62.62 0.83 -53.94
C PRO A 692 -63.08 2.21 -53.37
N ASN A 693 -62.20 3.21 -53.52
CA ASN A 693 -62.46 4.65 -53.78
C ASN A 693 -63.17 5.59 -52.77
N THR A 694 -62.49 6.74 -52.58
CA THR A 694 -62.96 8.15 -52.48
C THR A 694 -63.58 8.72 -51.19
N PHE A 695 -62.95 9.78 -50.63
CA PHE A 695 -63.42 11.21 -50.53
C PHE A 695 -62.62 11.97 -49.43
N TRP A 696 -61.81 13.00 -49.75
CA TRP A 696 -62.03 14.48 -49.56
C TRP A 696 -61.98 14.96 -48.08
N ARG A 697 -61.45 16.13 -47.62
CA ARG A 697 -61.10 17.46 -48.16
C ARG A 697 -60.53 18.38 -47.03
N GLY A 698 -59.71 19.39 -47.39
CA GLY A 698 -59.59 20.72 -46.71
C GLY A 698 -58.23 20.99 -46.01
N SER A 699 -57.25 21.78 -46.49
CA SER A 699 -57.17 23.23 -46.88
C SER A 699 -57.67 24.17 -45.76
N ILE A 700 -57.07 25.30 -45.33
CA ILE A 700 -56.05 26.31 -45.77
C ILE A 700 -55.80 27.18 -44.49
N GLY A 701 -54.72 27.93 -44.23
CA GLY A 701 -53.84 28.68 -45.12
C GLY A 701 -52.73 29.48 -44.43
N THR A 702 -51.99 30.15 -45.31
CA THR A 702 -50.72 30.88 -45.17
C THR A 702 -50.88 32.40 -45.09
N THR A 703 -49.90 33.09 -44.48
CA THR A 703 -49.21 34.34 -44.91
C THR A 703 -48.07 34.62 -43.90
N ALA A 704 -46.99 35.40 -44.08
CA ALA A 704 -46.09 35.83 -45.15
C ALA A 704 -45.00 36.73 -44.45
N ARG A 705 -43.72 36.63 -44.86
CA ARG A 705 -42.49 37.36 -44.41
C ARG A 705 -42.48 38.87 -44.82
N PRO A 706 -41.45 39.77 -44.64
CA PRO A 706 -39.99 39.57 -44.45
C PRO A 706 -39.15 40.64 -43.66
N GLY A 707 -37.83 40.42 -43.50
CA GLY A 707 -36.83 41.50 -43.34
C GLY A 707 -35.48 41.11 -42.67
N MET A 708 -34.39 41.10 -43.43
CA MET A 708 -32.97 41.08 -42.97
C MET A 708 -32.26 42.36 -43.47
N PRO A 709 -31.12 42.77 -42.88
CA PRO A 709 -29.83 42.46 -43.51
C PRO A 709 -28.67 42.12 -42.53
N ALA A 710 -27.60 41.61 -43.12
CA ALA A 710 -26.42 40.99 -42.52
C ALA A 710 -25.31 41.97 -42.09
N MET A 711 -24.41 41.53 -41.19
CA MET A 711 -22.99 41.25 -41.47
C MET A 711 -22.01 41.47 -40.28
N HIS A 712 -21.06 40.52 -40.21
CA HIS A 712 -19.66 40.57 -39.74
C HIS A 712 -19.24 40.37 -38.26
N ALA A 713 -18.50 39.25 -38.09
CA ALA A 713 -17.22 39.06 -37.39
C ALA A 713 -17.20 39.18 -35.83
N ALA A 714 -16.58 38.31 -35.04
CA ALA A 714 -15.66 37.19 -35.27
C ALA A 714 -15.74 36.21 -34.08
N SER A 715 -15.74 34.92 -34.37
CA SER A 715 -15.02 33.90 -33.58
C SER A 715 -13.81 33.48 -34.45
N PRO A 716 -12.87 32.59 -34.07
CA PRO A 716 -12.96 31.55 -33.02
C PRO A 716 -11.56 31.21 -32.39
N PHE A 717 -11.20 30.10 -31.74
CA PHE A 717 -11.65 28.70 -31.81
C PHE A 717 -10.89 27.88 -30.73
N VAL A 718 -11.59 26.94 -30.05
CA VAL A 718 -11.04 25.63 -29.65
C VAL A 718 -12.15 24.62 -29.95
N GLY A 719 -11.90 23.73 -30.90
CA GLY A 719 -12.81 22.66 -31.31
C GLY A 719 -12.01 21.38 -31.48
N MET A 720 -12.48 20.33 -30.82
CA MET A 720 -11.93 18.98 -30.78
C MET A 720 -12.92 18.12 -31.58
N ASP A 721 -12.51 17.61 -32.74
CA ASP A 721 -13.36 16.74 -33.56
C ASP A 721 -13.19 15.28 -33.14
N ALA A 722 -14.34 14.62 -32.94
CA ALA A 722 -14.49 13.19 -32.84
C ALA A 722 -14.86 12.63 -34.22
N ASN A 723 -14.13 11.61 -34.67
CA ASN A 723 -14.59 10.68 -35.70
C ASN A 723 -13.88 9.33 -35.52
N PHE A 724 -14.60 8.33 -34.99
CA PHE A 724 -14.16 6.94 -34.96
C PHE A 724 -15.02 6.11 -35.92
N PRO A 725 -14.41 5.34 -36.84
CA PRO A 725 -15.10 4.28 -37.56
C PRO A 725 -15.18 2.99 -36.72
N SER A 726 -16.20 2.19 -37.05
CA SER A 726 -16.56 0.89 -36.48
C SER A 726 -15.46 -0.19 -36.56
N VAL A 727 -15.30 -0.93 -35.47
CA VAL A 727 -14.35 -2.05 -35.27
C VAL A 727 -14.87 -3.35 -35.93
N PRO A 728 -14.04 -4.11 -36.66
CA PRO A 728 -14.30 -5.51 -36.98
C PRO A 728 -13.72 -6.46 -35.91
N GLN A 729 -14.50 -7.49 -35.55
CA GLN A 729 -14.04 -8.66 -34.80
C GLN A 729 -13.09 -9.51 -35.66
N VAL A 730 -11.97 -9.96 -35.09
CA VAL A 730 -11.43 -11.35 -35.08
C VAL A 730 -9.96 -11.30 -34.64
N MET A 731 -9.61 -12.19 -33.70
CA MET A 731 -8.26 -12.43 -33.17
C MET A 731 -7.31 -13.01 -34.23
N ASP A 732 -6.10 -12.48 -34.32
CA ASP A 732 -4.87 -13.30 -34.34
C ASP A 732 -3.59 -12.46 -34.10
N GLU A 733 -2.65 -13.07 -33.36
CA GLU A 733 -1.21 -12.79 -33.32
C GLU A 733 -0.67 -11.48 -32.69
N PHE A 734 -0.76 -11.37 -31.35
CA PHE A 734 0.18 -10.58 -30.54
C PHE A 734 1.37 -11.46 -30.10
N SER A 735 2.41 -11.54 -30.93
CA SER A 735 3.69 -12.17 -30.57
C SER A 735 4.89 -11.57 -31.31
N THR A 736 5.02 -10.24 -31.36
CA THR A 736 6.26 -9.59 -31.86
C THR A 736 6.39 -8.14 -31.37
N LEU A 737 6.63 -7.91 -30.07
CA LEU A 737 6.97 -6.54 -29.63
C LEU A 737 8.00 -6.38 -28.51
N PHE A 738 8.68 -7.44 -28.02
CA PHE A 738 9.91 -7.27 -27.23
C PHE A 738 10.91 -8.41 -27.44
N GLY A 739 11.80 -8.25 -28.43
CA GLY A 739 12.96 -9.11 -28.65
C GLY A 739 14.13 -8.29 -29.21
N TYR A 740 15.05 -7.89 -28.34
CA TYR A 740 16.30 -7.19 -28.69
C TYR A 740 17.32 -8.13 -29.36
N GLY A 741 18.05 -7.63 -30.37
CA GLY A 741 19.28 -8.29 -30.86
C GLY A 741 19.96 -7.59 -32.06
N PHE A 742 21.21 -7.16 -31.85
CA PHE A 742 22.09 -6.37 -32.73
C PHE A 742 22.68 -7.08 -33.98
N GLY A 743 22.69 -6.39 -35.14
CA GLY A 743 23.76 -6.21 -36.17
C GLY A 743 24.14 -7.37 -37.14
N PRO A 744 24.87 -7.15 -38.27
CA PRO A 744 25.45 -5.92 -38.87
C PRO A 744 25.12 -5.67 -40.39
N SER A 745 25.62 -4.53 -40.93
CA SER A 745 25.55 -3.89 -42.28
C SER A 745 26.04 -4.75 -43.49
N PRO A 746 26.20 -4.25 -44.75
CA PRO A 746 25.87 -2.94 -45.40
C PRO A 746 25.24 -3.03 -46.83
N GLU A 747 24.81 -1.90 -47.43
CA GLU A 747 25.09 -1.49 -48.84
C GLU A 747 24.30 -0.23 -49.27
N ASN A 748 25.03 0.76 -49.82
CA ASN A 748 24.72 1.70 -50.93
C ASN A 748 23.36 2.45 -50.99
N MET A 749 23.22 3.74 -51.32
CA MET A 749 24.05 4.73 -52.03
C MET A 749 23.43 6.13 -51.85
N GLY A 750 24.26 7.19 -51.90
CA GLY A 750 23.89 8.58 -52.21
C GLY A 750 23.42 9.43 -51.00
N GLY A 751 24.04 10.54 -50.61
CA GLY A 751 24.93 11.45 -51.32
C GLY A 751 24.26 12.82 -51.46
N THR A 752 24.91 13.87 -50.92
CA THR A 752 24.60 15.32 -51.00
C THR A 752 23.52 15.84 -50.02
N ALA A 753 23.61 17.02 -49.40
CA ALA A 753 24.69 17.97 -49.08
C ALA A 753 24.05 19.02 -48.14
N ASN A 754 24.85 19.54 -47.19
CA ASN A 754 24.82 20.87 -46.56
C ASN A 754 23.50 21.52 -46.07
N GLY A 755 23.53 22.00 -44.81
CA GLY A 755 22.94 23.31 -44.50
C GLY A 755 22.32 23.52 -43.12
N ASN A 756 23.17 23.78 -42.13
CA ASN A 756 23.02 24.77 -41.05
C ASN A 756 21.89 24.75 -39.99
N MET A 757 22.41 24.86 -38.76
CA MET A 757 21.99 25.73 -37.64
C MET A 757 20.70 25.39 -36.89
N TRP A 758 20.95 24.74 -35.75
CA TRP A 758 20.13 24.79 -34.54
C TRP A 758 20.49 26.03 -33.70
N MET A 759 19.48 26.75 -33.23
CA MET A 759 19.47 27.50 -31.97
C MET A 759 18.18 27.11 -31.23
N GLY A 760 18.30 26.80 -29.94
CA GLY A 760 17.17 26.63 -29.01
C GLY A 760 16.47 27.97 -28.70
N PRO A 761 15.63 28.05 -27.66
CA PRO A 761 15.71 27.34 -26.38
C PRO A 761 14.73 26.17 -26.21
#